data_AF-A0A949TTS5-F1
#
_entry.id   AF-A0A949TTS5-F1
#
_cell.length_a   1.000
_cell.length_b   1.000
_cell.length_c   1.000
_cell.angle_alpha   90.00
_cell.angle_beta   90.00
_cell.angle_gamma   90.00
#
_symmetry.space_group_name_H-M   'P 1'
#
loop_
_entity.id
_entity.type
_entity.pdbx_description
1 polymer ?
#
loop_
_entity_poly.entity_id
_entity_poly.type
_entity_poly.pdbx_seq_one_letter_code
_entity_poly.pdbx_strand_id
1 'polypeptide(L)'
;MIRNNKPIIKMILLSTLCTSILLNGFSYKVYASFPTTKRLAGSDRYATAVKVAQDGWTSSYYAILACGENYPDALSAVPLAKKYDSPILLTYKNSLPADVMEELKSLKVGKVFIIGGTGSVGSNIEEQLAAEGMQIERLGGIDRYDTSVKIAEKFGNVDTLTVATGEDYADAISVGPAAAAMGVPVLLVPRNIMPDTTKQYIRNLNTIRNSEYSNLHNGDTDKSDDNVGDFRNMQIFVVGDNDVVSDNVASEFENTFTDNASIKQYGSVERITGKDKYERNINIIARFIEHSDGNTVNYDDHSNSSDDYKKTQYSTEYDLFSLNNMFVASGDGFADALSGAALAAKTKSPVILSGDSNTQMLKNFILSKIPNYGYNSTAPEYLTVLGGEAVMPDSRVSSIFGTVAFDNTAPFNNSDTAEFKDKQLEKLIRDKVGIHDRELHYSDLKDITSLDLSNQGIDDLTGLDNCSNLKSLDLSYNQITDVLPLLKLYYLEDLNLSHNEIEDISYLSNLRELKQLNLSDNDISTFDYSRENSSDNNDNDYDKISENVFRYLTNLTFLDLSNSNSEEYYSTRNRITSSDLENLNVLTNLTSLNLKGNDLGSLTNLEKLTSLTTLNLSHTDISNLDSVEKLTNLTYLDISNNTSIDGSDLKPLQYLNKLKYLNASSNGIDDLTYIKGLSGLNTLYLEDNPIKDYTPILSYKDSLYYKDFDTSLIDESSDFYSKDIEMNVQIKNEIDNFSTMYGYSDFDKLKYRQLYRPYASEAYDSTLSGLYKERDWKKSQLTAQGLSSTQLKSINDNIENMENQIADIKKKDDMNTKVRDLNNQLVATYNAKDMMKIINNINCVYSDYRYDYYRTTVERCNKEIENMKAQLQIASMQSPSYSGASTIQELQYDIEQRQKDKDFAQEKVNMYDNYRNFFNAISSVIEEN
;
A
#
# COMPACT_ATOMS: atom_id res chain seq x y z
N MET A 1 -31.12 -52.50 -36.36
CA MET A 1 -30.29 -51.30 -36.62
C MET A 1 -30.71 -50.30 -35.55
N ILE A 2 -29.91 -49.80 -34.61
CA ILE A 2 -28.44 -49.68 -34.43
C ILE A 2 -28.19 -50.00 -32.93
N ARG A 3 -27.17 -50.73 -32.43
CA ARG A 3 -25.96 -51.34 -33.02
C ARG A 3 -25.17 -50.42 -33.96
N ASN A 4 -24.41 -49.50 -33.34
CA ASN A 4 -23.12 -48.92 -33.77
C ASN A 4 -22.68 -47.66 -32.99
N ASN A 5 -23.41 -47.17 -31.98
CA ASN A 5 -23.01 -45.97 -31.22
C ASN A 5 -22.21 -46.24 -29.92
N LYS A 6 -21.57 -47.42 -29.80
CA LYS A 6 -20.57 -47.67 -28.73
C LYS A 6 -19.29 -46.81 -28.81
N PRO A 7 -18.76 -46.34 -29.97
CA PRO A 7 -17.60 -45.45 -29.98
C PRO A 7 -17.96 -44.05 -29.50
N ILE A 8 -19.17 -43.54 -29.77
CA ILE A 8 -19.57 -42.17 -29.37
C ILE A 8 -19.67 -42.05 -27.84
N ILE A 9 -20.30 -43.01 -27.16
CA ILE A 9 -20.38 -43.00 -25.69
C ILE A 9 -18.99 -43.18 -25.06
N LYS A 10 -18.11 -44.01 -25.65
CA LYS A 10 -16.70 -44.08 -25.24
C LYS A 10 -15.96 -42.77 -25.48
N MET A 11 -16.22 -42.07 -26.58
CA MET A 11 -15.54 -40.81 -26.93
C MET A 11 -15.97 -39.66 -26.01
N ILE A 12 -17.25 -39.61 -25.62
CA ILE A 12 -17.76 -38.64 -24.63
C ILE A 12 -17.19 -38.92 -23.23
N LEU A 13 -17.12 -40.19 -22.81
CA LEU A 13 -16.47 -40.58 -21.56
C LEU A 13 -14.94 -40.35 -21.58
N LEU A 14 -14.27 -40.52 -22.73
CA LEU A 14 -12.84 -40.18 -22.85
C LEU A 14 -12.63 -38.67 -22.85
N SER A 15 -13.51 -37.88 -23.47
CA SER A 15 -13.39 -36.42 -23.42
C SER A 15 -13.65 -35.86 -22.02
N THR A 16 -14.58 -36.43 -21.23
CA THR A 16 -14.80 -35.98 -19.84
C THR A 16 -13.74 -36.50 -18.86
N LEU A 17 -13.11 -37.66 -19.13
CA LEU A 17 -11.97 -38.12 -18.34
C LEU A 17 -10.69 -37.33 -18.67
N CYS A 18 -10.46 -36.98 -19.94
CA CYS A 18 -9.32 -36.13 -20.30
C CYS A 18 -9.49 -34.68 -19.80
N THR A 19 -10.70 -34.09 -19.81
CA THR A 19 -10.87 -32.73 -19.24
C THR A 19 -10.79 -32.69 -17.72
N SER A 20 -11.17 -33.77 -17.00
CA SER A 20 -10.98 -33.83 -15.54
C SER A 20 -9.54 -34.13 -15.11
N ILE A 21 -8.76 -34.83 -15.93
CA ILE A 21 -7.31 -35.03 -15.70
C ILE A 21 -6.50 -33.78 -16.09
N LEU A 22 -6.98 -32.96 -17.05
CA LEU A 22 -6.36 -31.68 -17.41
C LEU A 22 -6.74 -30.49 -16.51
N LEU A 23 -7.71 -30.65 -15.59
CA LEU A 23 -8.11 -29.61 -14.63
C LEU A 23 -7.49 -29.78 -13.23
N ASN A 24 -6.88 -30.93 -12.93
CA ASN A 24 -5.84 -30.98 -11.92
C ASN A 24 -4.55 -30.48 -12.56
N GLY A 25 -4.35 -29.16 -12.51
CA GLY A 25 -3.08 -28.56 -12.86
C GLY A 25 -1.99 -29.11 -11.95
N PHE A 26 -1.27 -30.12 -12.43
CA PHE A 26 0.11 -30.32 -12.03
C PHE A 26 0.87 -29.08 -12.51
N SER A 27 0.87 -28.05 -11.67
CA SER A 27 1.84 -26.96 -11.76
C SER A 27 3.21 -27.58 -11.49
N TYR A 28 3.81 -28.13 -12.55
CA TYR A 28 5.25 -28.28 -12.62
C TYR A 28 5.81 -26.88 -12.49
N LYS A 29 6.16 -26.48 -11.27
CA LYS A 29 7.03 -25.34 -11.03
C LYS A 29 8.32 -25.65 -11.79
N VAL A 30 8.53 -24.93 -12.88
CA VAL A 30 9.81 -24.96 -13.59
C VAL A 30 10.78 -24.24 -12.67
N TYR A 31 11.59 -25.00 -11.95
CA TYR A 31 12.69 -24.46 -11.16
C TYR A 31 13.68 -23.82 -12.12
N ALA A 32 14.10 -22.59 -11.84
CA ALA A 32 15.02 -21.84 -12.69
C ALA A 32 16.33 -22.64 -12.85
N SER A 33 16.63 -23.03 -14.09
CA SER A 33 17.95 -23.54 -14.46
C SER A 33 18.98 -22.41 -14.41
N PHE A 34 20.27 -22.77 -14.49
CA PHE A 34 21.34 -21.80 -14.70
C PHE A 34 20.99 -20.80 -15.82
N PRO A 35 21.21 -19.47 -15.63
CA PRO A 35 21.07 -18.51 -16.72
C PRO A 35 21.93 -18.98 -17.89
N THR A 36 21.38 -19.05 -19.09
CA THR A 36 22.11 -19.58 -20.25
C THR A 36 23.32 -18.70 -20.52
N THR A 37 24.52 -19.20 -20.23
CA THR A 37 25.76 -18.42 -20.33
C THR A 37 26.17 -18.24 -21.78
N LYS A 38 26.41 -16.99 -22.17
CA LYS A 38 26.79 -16.60 -23.52
C LYS A 38 28.06 -15.77 -23.46
N ARG A 39 29.19 -16.29 -23.94
CA ARG A 39 30.46 -15.56 -23.97
C ARG A 39 30.64 -14.81 -25.29
N LEU A 40 30.80 -13.50 -25.21
CA LEU A 40 31.15 -12.62 -26.33
C LEU A 40 32.62 -12.20 -26.17
N ALA A 41 33.50 -12.84 -26.93
CA ALA A 41 34.95 -12.68 -26.81
C ALA A 41 35.65 -12.87 -28.17
N GLY A 42 36.65 -12.03 -28.43
CA GLY A 42 37.61 -12.18 -29.52
C GLY A 42 39.00 -12.60 -29.04
N SER A 43 39.98 -12.60 -29.96
CA SER A 43 41.41 -12.74 -29.62
C SER A 43 41.99 -11.51 -28.90
N ASP A 44 41.33 -10.37 -29.05
CA ASP A 44 41.62 -9.09 -28.41
C ASP A 44 40.33 -8.25 -28.31
N ARG A 45 40.45 -7.03 -27.76
CA ARG A 45 39.34 -6.08 -27.59
C ARG A 45 38.64 -5.65 -28.88
N TYR A 46 39.35 -5.63 -30.01
CA TYR A 46 38.78 -5.24 -31.30
C TYR A 46 37.88 -6.35 -31.82
N ALA A 47 38.38 -7.58 -31.78
CA ALA A 47 37.61 -8.77 -32.11
C ALA A 47 36.45 -9.01 -31.11
N THR A 48 36.59 -8.69 -29.82
CA THR A 48 35.46 -8.72 -28.87
C THR A 48 34.39 -7.70 -29.25
N ALA A 49 34.75 -6.45 -29.58
CA ALA A 49 33.78 -5.44 -30.00
C ALA A 49 33.04 -5.86 -31.29
N VAL A 50 33.72 -6.50 -32.23
CA VAL A 50 33.09 -7.12 -33.42
C VAL A 50 32.12 -8.24 -33.00
N LYS A 51 32.46 -9.08 -32.02
CA LYS A 51 31.55 -10.13 -31.51
C LYS A 51 30.31 -9.56 -30.83
N VAL A 52 30.44 -8.46 -30.09
CA VAL A 52 29.29 -7.74 -29.52
C VAL A 52 28.42 -7.11 -30.62
N ALA A 53 29.03 -6.55 -31.66
CA ALA A 53 28.29 -5.99 -32.79
C ALA A 53 27.50 -7.06 -33.57
N GLN A 54 28.13 -8.20 -33.87
CA GLN A 54 27.51 -9.35 -34.54
C GLN A 54 26.33 -9.95 -33.75
N ASP A 55 26.37 -9.82 -32.42
CA ASP A 55 25.32 -10.35 -31.55
C ASP A 55 24.12 -9.41 -31.41
N GLY A 56 24.38 -8.10 -31.31
CA GLY A 56 23.35 -7.09 -31.11
C GLY A 56 22.69 -6.55 -32.38
N TRP A 57 23.32 -6.69 -33.54
CA TRP A 57 22.88 -6.03 -34.78
C TRP A 57 23.06 -6.94 -36.00
N THR A 58 21.98 -7.17 -36.75
CA THR A 58 22.04 -7.75 -38.10
C THR A 58 22.28 -6.70 -39.19
N SER A 59 22.05 -5.43 -38.85
CA SER A 59 22.36 -4.24 -39.64
C SER A 59 22.26 -3.00 -38.75
N SER A 60 23.06 -1.98 -38.99
CA SER A 60 22.85 -0.65 -38.43
C SER A 60 23.33 0.41 -39.43
N TYR A 61 22.55 1.48 -39.61
CA TYR A 61 22.99 2.61 -40.42
C TYR A 61 24.07 3.44 -39.73
N TYR A 62 24.11 3.41 -38.39
CA TYR A 62 25.07 4.15 -37.57
C TYR A 62 26.05 3.18 -36.89
N ALA A 63 27.30 3.60 -36.72
CA ALA A 63 28.24 2.97 -35.80
C ALA A 63 29.00 4.02 -35.00
N ILE A 64 29.39 3.68 -33.78
CA ILE A 64 30.30 4.47 -32.97
C ILE A 64 31.70 3.85 -33.06
N LEU A 65 32.72 4.67 -33.32
CA LEU A 65 34.11 4.23 -33.41
C LEU A 65 34.97 4.96 -32.38
N ALA A 66 35.62 4.21 -31.50
CA ALA A 66 36.45 4.71 -30.40
C ALA A 66 37.87 4.14 -30.43
N CYS A 67 38.84 4.83 -29.82
CA CYS A 67 40.22 4.35 -29.74
C CYS A 67 40.37 3.22 -28.72
N GLY A 68 40.60 1.99 -29.16
CA GLY A 68 40.79 0.83 -28.29
C GLY A 68 42.06 0.88 -27.44
N GLU A 69 43.03 1.74 -27.76
CA GLU A 69 44.29 1.88 -27.02
C GLU A 69 44.15 2.78 -25.78
N ASN A 70 43.35 3.85 -25.88
CA ASN A 70 43.06 4.79 -24.81
C ASN A 70 41.69 5.44 -25.06
N TYR A 71 40.67 5.02 -24.31
CA TYR A 71 39.25 5.32 -24.57
C TYR A 71 38.52 6.20 -23.52
N PRO A 72 39.15 7.13 -22.77
CA PRO A 72 38.42 7.96 -21.80
C PRO A 72 37.37 8.84 -22.48
N ASP A 73 37.65 9.27 -23.71
CA ASP A 73 36.75 10.02 -24.59
C ASP A 73 35.43 9.25 -24.87
N ALA A 74 35.47 7.91 -24.82
CA ALA A 74 34.35 7.05 -25.21
C ALA A 74 33.46 6.61 -24.03
N LEU A 75 33.82 6.94 -22.79
CA LEU A 75 33.07 6.55 -21.59
C LEU A 75 31.60 7.04 -21.62
N SER A 76 31.35 8.23 -22.15
CA SER A 76 30.01 8.81 -22.30
C SER A 76 29.29 8.39 -23.59
N ALA A 77 29.84 7.46 -24.39
CA ALA A 77 29.27 7.08 -25.69
C ALA A 77 28.14 6.05 -25.60
N VAL A 78 27.93 5.37 -24.45
CA VAL A 78 26.91 4.31 -24.31
C VAL A 78 25.47 4.83 -24.54
N PRO A 79 25.03 5.97 -23.98
CA PRO A 79 23.73 6.55 -24.33
C PRO A 79 23.61 6.93 -25.80
N LEU A 80 24.69 7.42 -26.41
CA LEU A 80 24.71 7.78 -27.83
C LEU A 80 24.52 6.52 -28.71
N ALA A 81 25.14 5.41 -28.30
CA ALA A 81 25.03 4.11 -28.97
C ALA A 81 23.57 3.66 -29.04
N LYS A 82 22.86 3.73 -27.90
CA LYS A 82 21.43 3.44 -27.78
C LYS A 82 20.57 4.42 -28.59
N LYS A 83 20.83 5.73 -28.52
CA LYS A 83 20.05 6.76 -29.21
C LYS A 83 20.03 6.58 -30.74
N TYR A 84 21.12 6.06 -31.31
CA TYR A 84 21.25 5.78 -32.75
C TYR A 84 21.13 4.29 -33.11
N ASP A 85 20.69 3.45 -32.18
CA ASP A 85 20.66 1.98 -32.25
C ASP A 85 21.91 1.37 -32.92
N SER A 86 23.08 1.66 -32.37
CA SER A 86 24.38 1.44 -33.02
C SER A 86 25.39 0.71 -32.11
N PRO A 87 26.27 -0.13 -32.67
CA PRO A 87 27.35 -0.75 -31.92
C PRO A 87 28.48 0.26 -31.62
N ILE A 88 29.21 0.02 -30.54
CA ILE A 88 30.53 0.64 -30.28
C ILE A 88 31.61 -0.33 -30.77
N LEU A 89 32.32 0.07 -31.82
CA LEU A 89 33.49 -0.62 -32.36
C LEU A 89 34.77 0.13 -31.98
N LEU A 90 35.90 -0.58 -32.00
CA LEU A 90 37.19 -0.06 -31.57
C LEU A 90 38.19 0.02 -32.74
N THR A 91 39.11 0.99 -32.70
CA THR A 91 40.22 1.14 -33.66
C THR A 91 41.54 1.40 -32.93
N TYR A 92 42.68 1.07 -33.54
CA TYR A 92 43.95 1.67 -33.11
C TYR A 92 43.95 3.15 -33.52
N LYS A 93 44.77 3.98 -32.86
CA LYS A 93 44.87 5.41 -33.14
C LYS A 93 45.12 5.72 -34.62
N ASN A 94 46.01 4.97 -35.27
CA ASN A 94 46.42 5.20 -36.66
C ASN A 94 46.13 4.02 -37.60
N SER A 95 45.44 2.97 -37.17
CA SER A 95 45.11 1.81 -38.02
C SER A 95 43.73 1.25 -37.66
N LEU A 96 42.84 1.13 -38.66
CA LEU A 96 41.57 0.43 -38.50
C LEU A 96 41.81 -1.08 -38.66
N PRO A 97 41.38 -1.92 -37.70
CA PRO A 97 41.42 -3.37 -37.86
C PRO A 97 40.58 -3.84 -39.06
N ALA A 98 41.05 -4.87 -39.77
CA ALA A 98 40.39 -5.34 -41.00
C ALA A 98 39.02 -5.97 -40.71
N ASP A 99 38.91 -6.72 -39.62
CA ASP A 99 37.66 -7.29 -39.09
C ASP A 99 36.65 -6.21 -38.69
N VAL A 100 37.10 -5.11 -38.09
CA VAL A 100 36.24 -3.94 -37.79
C VAL A 100 35.73 -3.29 -39.07
N MET A 101 36.56 -3.14 -40.10
CA MET A 101 36.14 -2.62 -41.40
C MET A 101 35.17 -3.57 -42.12
N GLU A 102 35.39 -4.89 -42.05
CA GLU A 102 34.47 -5.90 -42.58
C GLU A 102 33.12 -5.88 -41.85
N GLU A 103 33.11 -5.71 -40.52
CA GLU A 103 31.88 -5.62 -39.73
C GLU A 103 31.06 -4.36 -40.06
N LEU A 104 31.71 -3.19 -40.18
CA LEU A 104 31.05 -1.96 -40.62
C LEU A 104 30.35 -2.13 -41.99
N LYS A 105 30.99 -2.86 -42.92
CA LYS A 105 30.40 -3.19 -44.23
C LYS A 105 29.28 -4.22 -44.13
N SER A 106 29.45 -5.24 -43.31
CA SER A 106 28.45 -6.30 -43.02
C SER A 106 27.15 -5.68 -42.51
N LEU A 107 27.26 -4.78 -41.53
CA LEU A 107 26.15 -4.06 -40.92
C LEU A 107 25.53 -2.98 -41.83
N LYS A 108 26.18 -2.65 -42.96
CA LYS A 108 25.77 -1.62 -43.93
C LYS A 108 25.74 -0.22 -43.32
N VAL A 109 26.76 0.10 -42.52
CA VAL A 109 26.91 1.41 -41.87
C VAL A 109 27.03 2.50 -42.93
N GLY A 110 26.13 3.48 -42.89
CA GLY A 110 26.15 4.66 -43.73
C GLY A 110 26.74 5.89 -43.04
N LYS A 111 26.80 5.91 -41.70
CA LYS A 111 27.41 6.98 -40.92
C LYS A 111 28.17 6.47 -39.69
N VAL A 112 29.40 6.95 -39.49
CA VAL A 112 30.23 6.65 -38.31
C VAL A 112 30.36 7.90 -37.44
N PHE A 113 30.04 7.76 -36.16
CA PHE A 113 30.39 8.73 -35.12
C PHE A 113 31.76 8.37 -34.55
N ILE A 114 32.77 9.19 -34.80
CA ILE A 114 34.11 8.99 -34.23
C ILE A 114 34.18 9.75 -32.89
N ILE A 115 34.51 9.03 -31.82
CA ILE A 115 34.57 9.59 -30.49
C ILE A 115 36.02 9.92 -30.11
N GLY A 116 36.23 11.15 -29.64
CA GLY A 116 37.55 11.68 -29.30
C GLY A 116 38.21 12.48 -30.41
N GLY A 117 39.22 13.26 -30.03
CA GLY A 117 39.99 14.09 -30.96
C GLY A 117 40.88 13.28 -31.92
N THR A 118 41.54 13.98 -32.85
CA THR A 118 42.54 13.36 -33.76
C THR A 118 43.76 12.80 -33.02
N GLY A 119 43.96 13.22 -31.76
CA GLY A 119 44.93 12.61 -30.84
C GLY A 119 44.55 11.20 -30.38
N SER A 120 43.27 10.84 -30.42
CA SER A 120 42.72 9.53 -29.99
C SER A 120 42.46 8.63 -31.21
N VAL A 121 41.76 9.14 -32.23
CA VAL A 121 41.52 8.45 -33.51
C VAL A 121 41.98 9.35 -34.65
N GLY A 122 43.06 8.99 -35.34
CA GLY A 122 43.70 9.82 -36.38
C GLY A 122 42.84 10.06 -37.62
N SER A 123 43.09 11.17 -38.31
CA SER A 123 42.32 11.54 -39.52
C SER A 123 42.48 10.56 -40.69
N ASN A 124 43.55 9.77 -40.72
CA ASN A 124 43.69 8.70 -41.70
C ASN A 124 42.62 7.60 -41.55
N ILE A 125 42.01 7.46 -40.36
CA ILE A 125 40.85 6.56 -40.16
C ILE A 125 39.59 7.17 -40.78
N GLU A 126 39.41 8.49 -40.68
CA GLU A 126 38.30 9.22 -41.33
C GLU A 126 38.37 9.05 -42.85
N GLU A 127 39.56 9.20 -43.42
CA GLU A 127 39.83 9.02 -44.84
C GLU A 127 39.54 7.58 -45.30
N GLN A 128 39.92 6.57 -44.51
CA GLN A 128 39.64 5.15 -44.81
C GLN A 128 38.14 4.84 -44.81
N LEU A 129 37.38 5.36 -43.84
CA LEU A 129 35.93 5.15 -43.75
C LEU A 129 35.16 5.92 -44.83
N ALA A 130 35.58 7.16 -45.12
CA ALA A 130 34.99 7.97 -46.18
C ALA A 130 35.25 7.39 -47.58
N ALA A 131 36.39 6.74 -47.81
CA ALA A 131 36.69 6.02 -49.06
C ALA A 131 35.75 4.84 -49.32
N GLU A 132 35.18 4.23 -48.26
CA GLU A 132 34.16 3.19 -48.33
C GLU A 132 32.73 3.76 -48.43
N GLY A 133 32.58 5.08 -48.57
CA GLY A 133 31.30 5.76 -48.76
C GLY A 133 30.54 6.11 -47.48
N MET A 134 31.16 5.94 -46.30
CA MET A 134 30.52 6.25 -45.02
C MET A 134 30.62 7.75 -44.71
N GLN A 135 29.52 8.35 -44.22
CA GLN A 135 29.54 9.70 -43.67
C GLN A 135 30.24 9.71 -42.31
N ILE A 136 31.08 10.70 -42.03
CA ILE A 136 31.83 10.78 -40.76
C ILE A 136 31.37 12.01 -39.97
N GLU A 137 31.09 11.82 -38.69
CA GLU A 137 30.92 12.92 -37.74
C GLU A 137 31.79 12.67 -36.51
N ARG A 138 32.73 13.58 -36.24
CA ARG A 138 33.61 13.48 -35.07
C ARG A 138 33.02 14.24 -33.89
N LEU A 139 32.81 13.53 -32.79
CA LEU A 139 32.48 14.08 -31.48
C LEU A 139 33.74 13.98 -30.63
N GLY A 140 34.60 14.99 -30.74
CA GLY A 140 35.93 15.01 -30.13
C GLY A 140 36.26 16.36 -29.51
N GLY A 141 36.67 16.31 -28.25
CA GLY A 141 37.04 17.46 -27.46
C GLY A 141 38.53 17.77 -27.42
N ILE A 142 38.89 18.83 -26.68
CA ILE A 142 40.27 19.03 -26.21
C ILE A 142 40.70 17.95 -25.20
N ASP A 143 39.73 17.39 -24.48
CA ASP A 143 39.87 16.31 -23.51
C ASP A 143 38.57 15.46 -23.44
N ARG A 144 38.53 14.51 -22.51
CA ARG A 144 37.39 13.62 -22.26
C ARG A 144 36.13 14.38 -21.81
N TYR A 145 36.28 15.51 -21.12
CA TYR A 145 35.17 16.27 -20.56
C TYR A 145 34.48 17.10 -21.65
N ASP A 146 35.23 17.83 -22.46
CA ASP A 146 34.73 18.50 -23.68
C ASP A 146 34.17 17.48 -24.70
N THR A 147 34.74 16.28 -24.77
CA THR A 147 34.15 15.18 -25.56
C THR A 147 32.78 14.76 -25.02
N SER A 148 32.63 14.60 -23.70
CA SER A 148 31.35 14.24 -23.08
C SER A 148 30.26 15.29 -23.31
N VAL A 149 30.61 16.58 -23.28
CA VAL A 149 29.69 17.68 -23.61
C VAL A 149 29.23 17.62 -25.07
N LYS A 150 30.14 17.38 -26.03
CA LYS A 150 29.78 17.24 -27.46
C LYS A 150 28.90 16.02 -27.76
N ILE A 151 28.98 14.98 -26.92
CA ILE A 151 28.04 13.85 -26.94
C ILE A 151 26.71 14.28 -26.31
N ALA A 152 26.72 15.00 -25.18
CA ALA A 152 25.53 15.50 -24.49
C ALA A 152 24.69 16.48 -25.34
N GLU A 153 25.34 17.31 -26.17
CA GLU A 153 24.66 18.17 -27.16
C GLU A 153 23.80 17.39 -28.17
N LYS A 154 24.05 16.09 -28.39
CA LYS A 154 23.19 15.23 -29.24
C LYS A 154 21.88 14.85 -28.57
N PHE A 155 21.72 15.08 -27.27
CA PHE A 155 20.50 14.73 -26.54
C PHE A 155 19.40 15.79 -26.72
N GLY A 156 19.77 17.06 -26.85
CA GLY A 156 18.84 18.17 -27.00
C GLY A 156 18.49 18.77 -25.64
N ASN A 157 17.23 19.18 -25.47
CA ASN A 157 16.71 19.50 -24.14
C ASN A 157 16.42 18.20 -23.36
N VAL A 158 16.75 18.19 -22.08
CA VAL A 158 16.53 17.08 -21.14
C VAL A 158 16.09 17.66 -19.79
N ASP A 159 15.36 16.87 -19.01
CA ASP A 159 15.03 17.10 -17.59
C ASP A 159 15.96 16.37 -16.63
N THR A 160 16.71 15.40 -17.15
CA THR A 160 17.51 14.47 -16.34
C THR A 160 18.94 14.41 -16.88
N LEU A 161 19.93 14.42 -15.99
CA LEU A 161 21.35 14.30 -16.30
C LEU A 161 21.99 13.17 -15.48
N THR A 162 23.00 12.51 -16.05
CA THR A 162 23.88 11.62 -15.29
C THR A 162 25.31 12.15 -15.35
N VAL A 163 26.02 12.06 -14.22
CA VAL A 163 27.36 12.60 -14.02
C VAL A 163 28.23 11.51 -13.45
N ALA A 164 29.41 11.32 -14.01
CA ALA A 164 30.41 10.40 -13.49
C ALA A 164 31.79 11.06 -13.48
N THR A 165 32.70 10.54 -12.64
CA THR A 165 34.10 10.92 -12.76
C THR A 165 34.63 10.55 -14.15
N GLY A 166 35.45 11.42 -14.72
CA GLY A 166 36.27 11.08 -15.88
C GLY A 166 37.67 10.60 -15.49
N GLU A 167 38.02 10.55 -14.20
CA GLU A 167 39.35 10.13 -13.73
C GLU A 167 39.50 8.59 -13.66
N ASP A 168 38.39 7.88 -13.41
CA ASP A 168 38.26 6.41 -13.57
C ASP A 168 37.18 6.06 -14.62
N TYR A 169 37.13 4.80 -15.04
CA TYR A 169 36.32 4.29 -16.15
C TYR A 169 35.06 3.56 -15.69
N ALA A 170 35.11 2.93 -14.52
CA ALA A 170 34.07 2.02 -14.04
C ALA A 170 32.72 2.71 -13.81
N ASP A 171 32.74 3.91 -13.24
CA ASP A 171 31.54 4.67 -12.87
C ASP A 171 30.72 5.06 -14.11
N ALA A 172 31.38 5.60 -15.13
CA ALA A 172 30.73 5.97 -16.40
C ALA A 172 30.22 4.75 -17.18
N ILE A 173 30.92 3.62 -17.15
CA ILE A 173 30.47 2.36 -17.78
C ILE A 173 29.27 1.77 -17.04
N SER A 174 29.21 1.93 -15.72
CA SER A 174 28.12 1.42 -14.88
C SER A 174 26.82 2.19 -15.08
N VAL A 175 26.89 3.54 -15.09
CA VAL A 175 25.71 4.40 -15.31
C VAL A 175 25.33 4.51 -16.78
N GLY A 176 26.25 4.26 -17.71
CA GLY A 176 26.02 4.34 -19.15
C GLY A 176 24.76 3.61 -19.64
N PRO A 177 24.53 2.33 -19.30
CA PRO A 177 23.30 1.62 -19.63
C PRO A 177 22.02 2.20 -19.01
N ALA A 178 22.08 2.74 -17.78
CA ALA A 178 20.93 3.40 -17.13
C ALA A 178 20.61 4.73 -17.82
N ALA A 179 21.62 5.57 -18.04
CA ALA A 179 21.52 6.82 -18.79
C ALA A 179 20.98 6.58 -20.22
N ALA A 180 21.44 5.51 -20.87
CA ALA A 180 20.94 5.10 -22.17
C ALA A 180 19.48 4.65 -22.14
N ALA A 181 19.02 4.00 -21.07
CA ALA A 181 17.64 3.60 -20.88
C ALA A 181 16.70 4.79 -20.59
N MET A 182 17.17 5.78 -19.83
CA MET A 182 16.49 7.08 -19.64
C MET A 182 16.49 7.95 -20.92
N GLY A 183 17.42 7.69 -21.84
CA GLY A 183 17.62 8.53 -23.02
C GLY A 183 18.35 9.85 -22.72
N VAL A 184 19.22 9.86 -21.71
CA VAL A 184 19.94 11.05 -21.19
C VAL A 184 21.46 10.90 -21.36
N PRO A 185 22.24 12.00 -21.37
CA PRO A 185 23.69 11.91 -21.49
C PRO A 185 24.40 11.57 -20.17
N VAL A 186 25.60 10.99 -20.31
CA VAL A 186 26.62 10.93 -19.24
C VAL A 186 27.59 12.10 -19.44
N LEU A 187 27.64 13.01 -18.49
CA LEU A 187 28.66 14.05 -18.41
C LEU A 187 29.84 13.55 -17.57
N LEU A 188 31.06 13.77 -18.06
CA LEU A 188 32.28 13.46 -17.32
C LEU A 188 32.80 14.72 -16.62
N VAL A 189 33.25 14.57 -15.38
CA VAL A 189 33.89 15.65 -14.60
C VAL A 189 35.18 15.16 -13.92
N PRO A 190 36.21 16.00 -13.78
CA PRO A 190 37.26 15.82 -12.76
C PRO A 190 36.67 15.84 -11.35
N ARG A 191 37.35 15.23 -10.38
CA ARG A 191 36.89 15.13 -8.99
C ARG A 191 36.55 16.50 -8.39
N ASN A 192 37.47 17.46 -8.50
CA ASN A 192 37.45 18.70 -7.70
C ASN A 192 37.06 19.97 -8.48
N ILE A 193 36.74 19.88 -9.77
CA ILE A 193 36.44 21.05 -10.60
C ILE A 193 35.52 20.70 -11.77
N MET A 194 34.37 21.39 -11.87
CA MET A 194 33.53 21.30 -13.06
C MET A 194 34.19 22.09 -14.21
N PRO A 195 34.45 21.50 -15.39
CA PRO A 195 35.06 22.19 -16.52
C PRO A 195 34.17 23.30 -17.08
N ASP A 196 34.78 24.36 -17.62
CA ASP A 196 34.05 25.52 -18.15
C ASP A 196 33.08 25.14 -19.29
N THR A 197 33.42 24.13 -20.10
CA THR A 197 32.55 23.58 -21.15
C THR A 197 31.31 22.91 -20.55
N THR A 198 31.47 22.13 -19.49
CA THR A 198 30.35 21.52 -18.74
C THR A 198 29.49 22.61 -18.10
N LYS A 199 30.10 23.61 -17.43
CA LYS A 199 29.40 24.79 -16.86
C LYS A 199 28.59 25.53 -17.91
N GLN A 200 29.15 25.74 -19.10
CA GLN A 200 28.46 26.41 -20.20
C GLN A 200 27.28 25.57 -20.72
N TYR A 201 27.45 24.26 -20.85
CA TYR A 201 26.39 23.34 -21.27
C TYR A 201 25.19 23.37 -20.32
N ILE A 202 25.40 23.22 -19.00
CA ILE A 202 24.29 23.23 -18.03
C ILE A 202 23.60 24.61 -17.91
N ARG A 203 24.34 25.71 -18.08
CA ARG A 203 23.76 27.06 -18.16
C ARG A 203 22.92 27.26 -19.42
N ASN A 204 23.34 26.69 -20.56
CA ASN A 204 22.56 26.70 -21.79
C ASN A 204 21.27 25.87 -21.62
N LEU A 205 21.33 24.70 -20.99
CA LEU A 205 20.14 23.90 -20.64
C LEU A 205 19.18 24.67 -19.73
N ASN A 206 19.66 25.28 -18.64
CA ASN A 206 18.81 26.10 -17.77
C ASN A 206 18.19 27.29 -18.52
N THR A 207 18.93 27.90 -19.46
CA THR A 207 18.40 28.98 -20.31
C THR A 207 17.29 28.48 -21.24
N ILE A 208 17.46 27.31 -21.85
CA ILE A 208 16.46 26.68 -22.72
C ILE A 208 15.19 26.36 -21.91
N ARG A 209 15.31 25.65 -20.78
CA ARG A 209 14.17 25.30 -19.91
C ARG A 209 13.41 26.53 -19.40
N ASN A 210 14.12 27.56 -18.94
CA ASN A 210 13.49 28.84 -18.56
C ASN A 210 12.78 29.52 -19.74
N SER A 211 13.32 29.43 -20.95
CA SER A 211 12.68 29.99 -22.16
C SER A 211 11.44 29.21 -22.61
N GLU A 212 11.46 27.88 -22.54
CA GLU A 212 10.31 27.02 -22.83
C GLU A 212 9.19 27.26 -21.81
N TYR A 213 9.53 27.29 -20.52
CA TYR A 213 8.62 27.70 -19.44
C TYR A 213 7.99 29.07 -19.72
N SER A 214 8.80 30.08 -20.06
CA SER A 214 8.29 31.43 -20.38
C SER A 214 7.36 31.44 -21.60
N ASN A 215 7.64 30.62 -22.61
CA ASN A 215 6.82 30.51 -23.81
C ASN A 215 5.50 29.79 -23.56
N LEU A 216 5.48 28.76 -22.70
CA LEU A 216 4.25 28.08 -22.25
C LEU A 216 3.31 29.05 -21.51
N HIS A 217 3.86 29.97 -20.71
CA HIS A 217 3.09 30.90 -19.88
C HIS A 217 2.80 32.26 -20.53
N ASN A 218 3.36 32.55 -21.72
CA ASN A 218 3.15 33.82 -22.44
C ASN A 218 1.71 34.02 -23.01
N GLY A 219 0.79 33.11 -22.68
CA GLY A 219 -0.65 33.21 -23.01
C GLY A 219 -1.58 33.23 -21.79
N ASP A 220 -1.08 33.05 -20.57
CA ASP A 220 -1.90 32.88 -19.37
C ASP A 220 -1.63 33.98 -18.34
N THR A 221 -2.67 34.71 -17.95
CA THR A 221 -2.53 35.90 -17.07
C THR A 221 -2.83 35.61 -15.60
N ASP A 222 -3.33 34.44 -15.26
CA ASP A 222 -3.72 34.10 -13.90
C ASP A 222 -2.63 33.29 -13.17
N LYS A 223 -1.93 33.98 -12.27
CA LYS A 223 -0.97 33.37 -11.35
C LYS A 223 -1.71 32.55 -10.28
N SER A 224 -1.65 31.22 -10.40
CA SER A 224 -1.86 30.29 -9.28
C SER A 224 -0.70 29.28 -9.27
N ASP A 225 -0.14 29.02 -8.08
CA ASP A 225 1.29 28.70 -7.92
C ASP A 225 1.57 27.19 -7.75
N ASP A 226 0.52 26.36 -7.81
CA ASP A 226 0.53 25.07 -7.10
C ASP A 226 1.02 23.88 -7.96
N ASN A 227 0.91 23.96 -9.30
CA ASN A 227 1.42 22.94 -10.25
C ASN A 227 2.64 23.43 -11.06
N VAL A 228 3.29 24.51 -10.62
CA VAL A 228 4.27 25.28 -11.42
C VAL A 228 5.71 24.76 -11.29
N GLY A 229 5.96 23.83 -10.36
CA GLY A 229 7.29 23.29 -10.04
C GLY A 229 7.82 22.23 -11.00
N ASP A 230 6.99 21.23 -11.34
CA ASP A 230 7.45 19.98 -11.95
C ASP A 230 8.08 20.17 -13.34
N PHE A 231 7.51 21.03 -14.18
CA PHE A 231 8.04 21.33 -15.52
C PHE A 231 9.44 21.97 -15.53
N ARG A 232 9.89 22.53 -14.40
CA ARG A 232 11.22 23.14 -14.28
C ARG A 232 12.23 22.26 -13.57
N ASN A 233 11.80 21.27 -12.79
CA ASN A 233 12.71 20.45 -12.00
C ASN A 233 13.72 19.71 -12.89
N MET A 234 14.96 19.64 -12.44
CA MET A 234 16.08 18.97 -13.12
C MET A 234 16.65 17.91 -12.19
N GLN A 235 16.59 16.64 -12.58
CA GLN A 235 17.18 15.55 -11.81
C GLN A 235 18.62 15.30 -12.26
N ILE A 236 19.57 15.31 -11.32
CA ILE A 236 20.99 15.04 -11.61
C ILE A 236 21.47 13.85 -10.78
N PHE A 237 21.76 12.73 -11.43
CA PHE A 237 22.40 11.58 -10.78
C PHE A 237 23.92 11.73 -10.81
N VAL A 238 24.57 11.86 -9.66
CA VAL A 238 26.03 11.94 -9.52
C VAL A 238 26.56 10.60 -9.02
N VAL A 239 27.37 9.92 -9.83
CA VAL A 239 28.04 8.69 -9.42
C VAL A 239 29.29 9.03 -8.61
N GLY A 240 29.33 8.51 -7.38
CA GLY A 240 30.43 8.69 -6.45
C GLY A 240 30.12 9.64 -5.29
N ASP A 241 30.86 9.46 -4.21
CA ASP A 241 30.95 10.34 -3.05
C ASP A 241 31.86 11.55 -3.34
N ASN A 242 32.16 12.35 -2.30
CA ASN A 242 33.08 13.49 -2.35
C ASN A 242 34.54 13.09 -2.70
N ASP A 243 34.91 11.81 -2.54
CA ASP A 243 36.22 11.30 -2.95
C ASP A 243 36.32 11.02 -4.46
N VAL A 244 35.18 10.86 -5.15
CA VAL A 244 35.07 10.57 -6.59
C VAL A 244 34.60 11.79 -7.39
N VAL A 245 33.55 12.48 -6.93
CA VAL A 245 33.03 13.74 -7.46
C VAL A 245 32.70 14.66 -6.29
N SER A 246 33.52 15.69 -6.07
CA SER A 246 33.43 16.52 -4.86
C SER A 246 32.12 17.30 -4.75
N ASP A 247 31.75 17.66 -3.52
CA ASP A 247 30.50 18.40 -3.26
C ASP A 247 30.48 19.75 -3.97
N ASN A 248 31.63 20.41 -4.09
CA ASN A 248 31.79 21.63 -4.92
C ASN A 248 31.37 21.43 -6.39
N VAL A 249 31.54 20.23 -6.95
CA VAL A 249 31.12 19.90 -8.31
C VAL A 249 29.64 19.54 -8.36
N ALA A 250 29.15 18.77 -7.38
CA ALA A 250 27.73 18.42 -7.25
C ALA A 250 26.85 19.67 -7.06
N SER A 251 27.18 20.51 -6.08
CA SER A 251 26.45 21.76 -5.81
C SER A 251 26.53 22.76 -6.97
N GLU A 252 27.56 22.76 -7.82
CA GLU A 252 27.57 23.62 -9.02
C GLU A 252 26.53 23.16 -10.07
N PHE A 253 26.20 21.87 -10.17
CA PHE A 253 25.03 21.41 -10.95
C PHE A 253 23.74 21.94 -10.34
N GLU A 254 23.54 21.68 -9.05
CA GLU A 254 22.35 22.04 -8.26
C GLU A 254 22.05 23.55 -8.34
N ASN A 255 23.07 24.39 -8.06
CA ASN A 255 22.98 25.85 -8.07
C ASN A 255 22.81 26.45 -9.47
N THR A 256 23.14 25.71 -10.54
CA THR A 256 22.97 26.24 -11.90
C THR A 256 21.50 26.24 -12.34
N PHE A 257 20.67 25.32 -11.84
CA PHE A 257 19.25 25.20 -12.21
C PHE A 257 18.35 26.05 -11.29
N THR A 258 18.53 27.37 -11.39
CA THR A 258 17.72 28.39 -10.70
C THR A 258 16.87 29.20 -11.67
N ASP A 259 15.74 29.70 -11.18
CA ASP A 259 14.89 30.67 -11.90
C ASP A 259 15.49 32.08 -11.80
N ASN A 260 15.80 32.67 -12.95
CA ASN A 260 16.37 34.01 -13.07
C ASN A 260 15.48 35.14 -12.50
N ALA A 261 14.17 34.90 -12.30
CA ALA A 261 13.22 35.90 -11.78
C ALA A 261 12.94 35.76 -10.29
N SER A 262 12.92 34.54 -9.75
CA SER A 262 12.55 34.25 -8.35
C SER A 262 13.72 33.80 -7.46
N ILE A 263 14.86 33.43 -8.05
CA ILE A 263 16.03 32.84 -7.37
C ILE A 263 15.67 31.51 -6.65
N LYS A 264 14.49 30.93 -6.92
CA LYS A 264 14.13 29.59 -6.45
C LYS A 264 14.92 28.54 -7.24
N GLN A 265 15.32 27.49 -6.54
CA GLN A 265 16.10 26.38 -7.06
C GLN A 265 15.16 25.28 -7.58
N TYR A 266 15.53 24.67 -8.71
CA TYR A 266 14.77 23.65 -9.44
C TYR A 266 15.72 22.58 -10.00
N GLY A 267 16.84 22.33 -9.32
CA GLY A 267 17.73 21.19 -9.59
C GLY A 267 17.88 20.37 -8.32
N SER A 268 17.71 19.06 -8.43
CA SER A 268 17.93 18.09 -7.36
C SER A 268 19.09 17.16 -7.75
N VAL A 269 20.11 17.08 -6.90
CA VAL A 269 21.21 16.12 -7.04
C VAL A 269 20.91 14.89 -6.18
N GLU A 270 21.00 13.71 -6.77
CA GLU A 270 20.99 12.43 -6.07
C GLU A 270 22.36 11.76 -6.26
N ARG A 271 23.01 11.34 -5.17
CA ARG A 271 24.31 10.65 -5.23
C ARG A 271 24.14 9.14 -5.23
N ILE A 272 24.91 8.46 -6.07
CA ILE A 272 25.02 6.99 -6.07
C ILE A 272 26.46 6.61 -5.70
N THR A 273 26.70 6.31 -4.42
CA THR A 273 28.05 6.11 -3.86
C THR A 273 28.34 4.64 -3.54
N GLY A 274 29.49 4.35 -2.92
CA GLY A 274 30.00 3.01 -2.62
C GLY A 274 31.52 3.01 -2.43
N LYS A 275 32.02 2.19 -1.49
CA LYS A 275 33.42 2.13 -1.00
C LYS A 275 34.44 2.00 -2.12
N ASP A 276 34.07 1.31 -3.19
CA ASP A 276 34.88 1.16 -4.39
C ASP A 276 34.05 1.18 -5.68
N LYS A 277 34.75 1.11 -6.81
CA LYS A 277 34.17 1.10 -8.16
C LYS A 277 33.18 -0.04 -8.41
N TYR A 278 33.26 -1.13 -7.64
CA TYR A 278 32.39 -2.28 -7.78
C TYR A 278 31.12 -2.12 -6.94
N GLU A 279 31.22 -1.63 -5.70
CA GLU A 279 30.03 -1.31 -4.89
C GLU A 279 29.21 -0.19 -5.55
N ARG A 280 29.86 0.81 -6.17
CA ARG A 280 29.18 1.83 -6.99
C ARG A 280 28.48 1.25 -8.22
N ASN A 281 29.16 0.39 -8.99
CA ASN A 281 28.56 -0.35 -10.11
C ASN A 281 27.26 -1.05 -9.68
N ILE A 282 27.34 -1.67 -8.52
CA ILE A 282 26.28 -2.43 -7.89
C ILE A 282 25.12 -1.55 -7.39
N ASN A 283 25.40 -0.42 -6.73
CA ASN A 283 24.38 0.52 -6.25
C ASN A 283 23.65 1.23 -7.41
N ILE A 284 24.34 1.50 -8.53
CA ILE A 284 23.70 1.97 -9.78
C ILE A 284 22.69 0.93 -10.29
N ILE A 285 23.04 -0.35 -10.28
CA ILE A 285 22.11 -1.41 -10.69
C ILE A 285 20.91 -1.47 -9.73
N ALA A 286 21.14 -1.45 -8.42
CA ALA A 286 20.08 -1.43 -7.39
C ALA A 286 19.09 -0.28 -7.55
N ARG A 287 19.55 0.88 -8.03
CA ARG A 287 18.76 2.11 -8.16
C ARG A 287 17.79 2.11 -9.34
N PHE A 288 18.04 1.27 -10.36
CA PHE A 288 17.36 1.33 -11.65
C PHE A 288 16.72 -0.01 -12.09
N ILE A 289 16.62 -1.03 -11.21
CA ILE A 289 15.95 -2.31 -11.49
C ILE A 289 14.42 -2.17 -11.59
N GLU A 290 13.84 -2.77 -12.62
CA GLU A 290 12.40 -2.91 -12.86
C GLU A 290 11.75 -3.92 -11.89
N HIS A 291 10.72 -3.51 -11.15
CA HIS A 291 9.97 -4.39 -10.23
C HIS A 291 8.72 -4.98 -10.89
N SER A 292 8.75 -6.28 -11.22
CA SER A 292 7.67 -6.95 -11.97
C SER A 292 6.51 -7.45 -11.08
N ASP A 293 5.84 -6.56 -10.36
CA ASP A 293 4.64 -6.89 -9.58
C ASP A 293 3.41 -6.97 -10.51
N GLY A 294 3.22 -8.15 -11.13
CA GLY A 294 2.36 -8.40 -12.29
C GLY A 294 0.83 -8.24 -12.12
N ASN A 295 0.34 -7.12 -11.59
CA ASN A 295 -1.07 -6.75 -11.50
C ASN A 295 -1.43 -5.65 -12.50
N THR A 296 -2.02 -6.02 -13.64
CA THR A 296 -2.63 -5.05 -14.56
C THR A 296 -4.05 -4.72 -14.08
N VAL A 297 -4.27 -3.52 -13.55
CA VAL A 297 -5.62 -3.04 -13.19
C VAL A 297 -6.04 -1.95 -14.17
N ASN A 298 -7.00 -2.27 -15.05
CA ASN A 298 -7.70 -1.26 -15.84
C ASN A 298 -8.70 -0.53 -14.93
N TYR A 299 -8.56 0.79 -14.83
CA TYR A 299 -9.60 1.67 -14.28
C TYR A 299 -10.37 2.35 -15.42
N ASP A 300 -11.61 1.92 -15.63
CA ASP A 300 -12.57 2.69 -16.42
C ASP A 300 -12.91 3.99 -15.66
N ASP A 301 -12.70 5.11 -16.34
CA ASP A 301 -12.75 6.45 -15.78
C ASP A 301 -14.19 6.98 -15.71
N HIS A 302 -14.69 7.39 -14.53
CA HIS A 302 -15.85 8.29 -14.41
C HIS A 302 -15.87 9.10 -13.09
N SER A 303 -15.61 10.41 -13.23
CA SER A 303 -16.14 11.57 -12.46
C SER A 303 -15.50 12.05 -11.13
N ASN A 304 -14.77 13.16 -11.26
CA ASN A 304 -14.88 14.41 -10.46
C ASN A 304 -14.78 14.37 -8.91
N SER A 305 -13.56 14.29 -8.38
CA SER A 305 -13.11 15.17 -7.27
C SER A 305 -11.58 15.37 -7.33
N SER A 306 -11.09 16.46 -6.75
CA SER A 306 -9.75 17.02 -6.99
C SER A 306 -8.63 16.37 -6.16
N ASP A 307 -8.19 15.18 -6.55
CA ASP A 307 -6.90 14.58 -6.18
C ASP A 307 -6.50 13.53 -7.25
N ASP A 308 -5.99 13.97 -8.40
CA ASP A 308 -5.70 13.08 -9.54
C ASP A 308 -4.31 12.41 -9.43
N TYR A 309 -4.02 11.83 -8.26
CA TYR A 309 -2.90 10.91 -8.07
C TYR A 309 -3.24 9.51 -8.61
N LYS A 310 -3.34 9.38 -9.94
CA LYS A 310 -3.39 8.07 -10.62
C LYS A 310 -1.98 7.46 -10.74
N LYS A 311 -1.35 7.16 -9.59
CA LYS A 311 -0.17 6.29 -9.49
C LYS A 311 -0.60 4.86 -9.17
N THR A 312 -0.43 3.93 -10.12
CA THR A 312 -0.31 2.51 -9.77
C THR A 312 0.96 2.32 -8.93
N GLN A 313 0.85 1.61 -7.80
CA GLN A 313 1.97 1.46 -6.87
C GLN A 313 3.14 0.69 -7.50
N TYR A 314 4.36 1.10 -7.14
CA TYR A 314 5.65 0.48 -7.48
C TYR A 314 6.08 0.47 -8.95
N SER A 315 5.77 1.54 -9.70
CA SER A 315 6.68 2.04 -10.73
C SER A 315 7.24 3.37 -10.24
N THR A 316 8.55 3.47 -10.07
CA THR A 316 9.19 4.78 -10.24
C THR A 316 9.23 5.09 -11.73
N GLU A 317 9.38 6.36 -12.10
CA GLU A 317 9.54 6.78 -13.50
C GLU A 317 10.82 6.23 -14.16
N TYR A 318 11.68 5.58 -13.35
CA TYR A 318 13.03 5.12 -13.69
C TYR A 318 13.24 3.61 -13.39
N ASP A 319 12.19 2.81 -13.46
CA ASP A 319 12.27 1.34 -13.57
C ASP A 319 12.80 0.97 -14.98
N LEU A 320 14.13 0.82 -15.11
CA LEU A 320 14.83 0.85 -16.40
C LEU A 320 15.49 -0.48 -16.79
N PHE A 321 16.05 -1.20 -15.81
CA PHE A 321 16.79 -2.43 -16.03
C PHE A 321 15.91 -3.67 -15.92
N SER A 322 15.80 -4.39 -17.03
CA SER A 322 15.29 -5.75 -17.06
C SER A 322 16.42 -6.72 -16.68
N LEU A 323 16.18 -7.54 -15.66
CA LEU A 323 17.15 -8.55 -15.20
C LEU A 323 17.16 -9.83 -16.05
N ASN A 324 16.28 -9.94 -17.05
CA ASN A 324 16.18 -11.11 -17.95
C ASN A 324 17.50 -11.46 -18.67
N ASN A 325 18.36 -10.48 -18.91
CA ASN A 325 19.74 -10.69 -19.33
C ASN A 325 20.65 -9.78 -18.50
N MET A 326 21.75 -10.34 -18.01
CA MET A 326 22.76 -9.59 -17.25
C MET A 326 24.09 -9.68 -18.00
N PHE A 327 24.78 -8.55 -18.17
CA PHE A 327 26.12 -8.55 -18.74
C PHE A 327 27.14 -8.58 -17.60
N VAL A 328 28.18 -9.40 -17.70
CA VAL A 328 29.29 -9.40 -16.75
C VAL A 328 30.60 -9.17 -17.48
N ALA A 329 31.41 -8.24 -16.97
CA ALA A 329 32.70 -7.90 -17.52
C ALA A 329 33.75 -7.77 -16.42
N SER A 330 35.03 -7.84 -16.81
CA SER A 330 36.12 -7.43 -15.94
C SER A 330 36.02 -5.94 -15.62
N GLY A 331 36.10 -5.59 -14.33
CA GLY A 331 36.29 -4.21 -13.87
C GLY A 331 37.73 -3.72 -14.03
N ASP A 332 38.61 -4.51 -14.66
CA ASP A 332 39.97 -4.16 -15.05
C ASP A 332 40.16 -4.49 -16.54
N GLY A 333 40.55 -3.51 -17.35
CA GLY A 333 40.68 -3.69 -18.81
C GLY A 333 39.38 -3.46 -19.60
N PHE A 334 38.65 -2.40 -19.26
CA PHE A 334 37.28 -2.05 -19.64
C PHE A 334 36.87 -2.01 -21.14
N ALA A 335 37.75 -2.32 -22.10
CA ALA A 335 37.41 -2.23 -23.52
C ALA A 335 36.28 -3.21 -23.93
N ASP A 336 36.28 -4.42 -23.35
CA ASP A 336 35.22 -5.41 -23.54
C ASP A 336 33.91 -4.93 -22.87
N ALA A 337 34.00 -4.35 -21.67
CA ALA A 337 32.86 -3.77 -20.94
C ALA A 337 32.21 -2.60 -21.68
N LEU A 338 33.00 -1.69 -22.26
CA LEU A 338 32.51 -0.53 -23.01
C LEU A 338 31.74 -0.95 -24.27
N SER A 339 32.27 -1.89 -25.04
CA SER A 339 31.57 -2.39 -26.24
C SER A 339 30.29 -3.13 -25.86
N GLY A 340 30.35 -4.00 -24.83
CA GLY A 340 29.19 -4.70 -24.28
C GLY A 340 28.13 -3.79 -23.68
N ALA A 341 28.49 -2.67 -23.07
CA ALA A 341 27.56 -1.71 -22.48
C ALA A 341 26.58 -1.11 -23.52
N ALA A 342 26.99 -0.98 -24.80
CA ALA A 342 26.08 -0.60 -25.87
C ALA A 342 24.98 -1.65 -26.13
N LEU A 343 25.34 -2.94 -26.06
CA LEU A 343 24.39 -4.05 -26.21
C LEU A 343 23.51 -4.23 -24.95
N ALA A 344 24.09 -4.02 -23.76
CA ALA A 344 23.34 -3.96 -22.51
C ALA A 344 22.29 -2.83 -22.54
N ALA A 345 22.70 -1.62 -22.93
CA ALA A 345 21.80 -0.50 -23.18
C ALA A 345 20.72 -0.83 -24.23
N LYS A 346 21.08 -1.49 -25.35
CA LYS A 346 20.11 -1.95 -26.37
C LYS A 346 19.02 -2.83 -25.76
N THR A 347 19.42 -3.76 -24.89
CA THR A 347 18.56 -4.77 -24.24
C THR A 347 17.91 -4.35 -22.93
N LYS A 348 18.15 -3.11 -22.45
CA LYS A 348 17.74 -2.64 -21.11
C LYS A 348 18.36 -3.49 -19.98
N SER A 349 19.56 -4.00 -20.17
CA SER A 349 20.25 -4.85 -19.20
C SER A 349 21.35 -4.11 -18.43
N PRO A 350 21.63 -4.50 -17.17
CA PRO A 350 22.77 -3.98 -16.42
C PRO A 350 24.10 -4.60 -16.91
N VAL A 351 25.20 -3.90 -16.64
CA VAL A 351 26.58 -4.41 -16.76
C VAL A 351 27.18 -4.52 -15.36
N ILE A 352 27.43 -5.74 -14.89
CA ILE A 352 28.15 -6.03 -13.64
C ILE A 352 29.65 -6.02 -13.91
N LEU A 353 30.39 -5.28 -13.08
CA LEU A 353 31.85 -5.24 -13.09
C LEU A 353 32.43 -6.15 -12.00
N SER A 354 33.37 -7.01 -12.38
CA SER A 354 34.01 -7.96 -11.46
C SER A 354 35.53 -7.92 -11.54
N GLY A 355 36.19 -8.03 -10.38
CA GLY A 355 37.63 -8.25 -10.23
C GLY A 355 37.92 -9.40 -9.26
N ASP A 356 39.20 -9.62 -8.99
CA ASP A 356 39.63 -10.71 -8.08
C ASP A 356 39.25 -10.47 -6.62
N SER A 357 39.10 -9.21 -6.19
CA SER A 357 38.85 -8.85 -4.78
C SER A 357 37.38 -8.79 -4.37
N ASN A 358 36.45 -8.62 -5.31
CA ASN A 358 35.06 -8.24 -5.01
C ASN A 358 34.03 -9.38 -5.21
N THR A 359 34.47 -10.56 -5.64
CA THR A 359 33.60 -11.68 -6.04
C THR A 359 32.56 -12.05 -4.97
N GLN A 360 32.95 -12.10 -3.69
CA GLN A 360 32.03 -12.41 -2.59
C GLN A 360 31.07 -11.24 -2.28
N MET A 361 31.52 -9.99 -2.42
CA MET A 361 30.66 -8.80 -2.27
C MET A 361 29.58 -8.77 -3.36
N LEU A 362 29.94 -9.01 -4.63
CA LEU A 362 28.98 -9.13 -5.74
C LEU A 362 27.94 -10.20 -5.46
N LYS A 363 28.38 -11.38 -5.02
CA LYS A 363 27.50 -12.50 -4.69
C LYS A 363 26.53 -12.15 -3.55
N ASN A 364 27.03 -11.57 -2.46
CA ASN A 364 26.19 -11.14 -1.33
C ASN A 364 25.20 -10.04 -1.76
N PHE A 365 25.62 -9.09 -2.59
CA PHE A 365 24.72 -8.06 -3.12
C PHE A 365 23.63 -8.67 -4.01
N ILE A 366 23.99 -9.52 -4.98
CA ILE A 366 23.03 -10.17 -5.89
C ILE A 366 21.99 -10.94 -5.06
N LEU A 367 22.42 -11.65 -4.02
CA LEU A 367 21.54 -12.43 -3.15
C LEU A 367 20.69 -11.58 -2.19
N SER A 368 21.10 -10.35 -1.83
CA SER A 368 20.39 -9.50 -0.85
C SER A 368 19.59 -8.34 -1.45
N LYS A 369 19.96 -7.86 -2.65
CA LYS A 369 19.37 -6.68 -3.31
C LYS A 369 18.71 -6.98 -4.65
N ILE A 370 18.72 -8.23 -5.12
CA ILE A 370 17.83 -8.73 -6.18
C ILE A 370 16.86 -9.72 -5.54
N PRO A 371 15.82 -9.23 -4.85
CA PRO A 371 14.94 -10.08 -4.05
C PRO A 371 13.93 -10.79 -4.95
N ASN A 372 14.38 -11.81 -5.68
CA ASN A 372 13.60 -12.86 -6.36
C ASN A 372 14.47 -13.86 -7.17
N TYR A 373 15.81 -13.90 -6.98
CA TYR A 373 16.66 -14.87 -7.69
C TYR A 373 16.31 -16.32 -7.29
N GLY A 374 15.38 -16.92 -8.03
CA GLY A 374 14.88 -18.29 -7.82
C GLY A 374 13.36 -18.45 -7.84
N TYR A 375 12.55 -17.39 -7.74
CA TYR A 375 11.08 -17.51 -7.63
C TYR A 375 10.27 -16.47 -8.41
N ASN A 376 9.63 -16.91 -9.50
CA ASN A 376 8.51 -16.29 -10.22
C ASN A 376 8.58 -14.80 -10.65
N SER A 377 9.72 -14.14 -10.55
CA SER A 377 9.99 -12.83 -11.15
C SER A 377 11.45 -12.80 -11.61
N THR A 378 11.64 -12.56 -12.90
CA THR A 378 12.89 -12.15 -13.60
C THR A 378 14.23 -12.66 -13.04
N ALA A 379 14.33 -13.94 -12.68
CA ALA A 379 15.63 -14.61 -12.69
C ALA A 379 16.23 -14.44 -14.09
N PRO A 380 17.53 -14.12 -14.24
CA PRO A 380 18.15 -13.94 -15.55
C PRO A 380 17.97 -15.22 -16.38
N GLU A 381 17.36 -15.09 -17.55
CA GLU A 381 17.27 -16.19 -18.53
C GLU A 381 18.64 -16.37 -19.22
N TYR A 382 19.40 -15.28 -19.33
CA TYR A 382 20.72 -15.24 -19.97
C TYR A 382 21.75 -14.48 -19.12
N LEU A 383 22.99 -14.98 -19.15
CA LEU A 383 24.16 -14.31 -18.57
C LEU A 383 25.20 -14.09 -19.68
N THR A 384 25.41 -12.84 -20.08
CA THR A 384 26.31 -12.49 -21.17
C THR A 384 27.69 -12.11 -20.63
N VAL A 385 28.68 -12.98 -20.80
CA VAL A 385 30.07 -12.76 -20.37
C VAL A 385 30.83 -12.00 -21.44
N LEU A 386 31.38 -10.84 -21.08
CA LEU A 386 32.13 -9.96 -21.97
C LEU A 386 33.64 -10.18 -21.78
N GLY A 387 34.34 -10.44 -22.88
CA GLY A 387 35.79 -10.65 -22.89
C GLY A 387 36.20 -12.13 -22.74
N GLY A 388 37.47 -12.39 -23.01
CA GLY A 388 38.05 -13.73 -22.99
C GLY A 388 38.30 -14.29 -21.58
N GLU A 389 38.58 -15.59 -21.51
CA GLU A 389 38.86 -16.32 -20.26
C GLU A 389 40.00 -15.69 -19.43
N ALA A 390 40.95 -15.02 -20.08
CA ALA A 390 42.08 -14.37 -19.41
C ALA A 390 41.72 -13.08 -18.65
N VAL A 391 40.57 -12.44 -18.95
CA VAL A 391 40.10 -11.21 -18.28
C VAL A 391 38.89 -11.47 -17.39
N MET A 392 37.96 -12.32 -17.85
CA MET A 392 36.81 -12.77 -17.08
C MET A 392 36.73 -14.30 -17.11
N PRO A 393 37.41 -15.00 -16.18
CA PRO A 393 37.43 -16.47 -16.16
C PRO A 393 36.05 -17.07 -15.90
N ASP A 394 35.72 -18.19 -16.55
CA ASP A 394 34.52 -18.99 -16.29
C ASP A 394 34.43 -19.35 -14.79
N SER A 395 35.56 -19.66 -14.16
CA SER A 395 35.62 -19.89 -12.70
C SER A 395 35.19 -18.68 -11.87
N ARG A 396 35.51 -17.45 -12.30
CA ARG A 396 35.06 -16.23 -11.64
C ARG A 396 33.56 -16.02 -11.87
N VAL A 397 33.07 -16.22 -13.09
CA VAL A 397 31.63 -16.19 -13.43
C VAL A 397 30.86 -17.19 -12.56
N SER A 398 31.33 -18.44 -12.45
CA SER A 398 30.76 -19.46 -11.57
C SER A 398 30.90 -19.12 -10.08
N SER A 399 31.94 -18.43 -9.63
CA SER A 399 32.00 -18.02 -8.22
C SER A 399 30.99 -16.93 -7.85
N ILE A 400 30.58 -16.08 -8.80
CA ILE A 400 29.59 -15.01 -8.62
C ILE A 400 28.17 -15.56 -8.77
N PHE A 401 27.90 -16.31 -9.85
CA PHE A 401 26.55 -16.75 -10.24
C PHE A 401 26.28 -18.26 -10.01
N GLY A 402 27.33 -19.08 -9.89
CA GLY A 402 27.27 -20.56 -9.77
C GLY A 402 26.56 -21.10 -8.52
N THR A 403 26.52 -20.32 -7.43
CA THR A 403 25.76 -20.68 -6.21
C THR A 403 24.40 -19.99 -6.13
N VAL A 404 24.07 -19.17 -7.12
CA VAL A 404 22.86 -18.34 -7.15
C VAL A 404 21.77 -19.05 -7.96
N ALA A 405 22.14 -19.73 -9.05
CA ALA A 405 21.21 -20.54 -9.82
C ALA A 405 21.28 -22.04 -9.49
N PHE A 406 20.11 -22.68 -9.49
CA PHE A 406 19.99 -24.13 -9.33
C PHE A 406 20.52 -24.85 -10.56
N ASP A 407 21.53 -25.70 -10.36
CA ASP A 407 21.88 -26.71 -11.34
C ASP A 407 21.30 -28.08 -10.94
N ASN A 408 20.40 -28.60 -11.77
CA ASN A 408 19.93 -29.99 -11.71
C ASN A 408 20.21 -30.71 -13.06
N THR A 409 21.10 -30.18 -13.92
CA THR A 409 21.29 -30.67 -15.30
C THR A 409 22.75 -30.76 -15.78
N ALA A 410 23.73 -30.11 -15.16
CA ALA A 410 25.13 -30.44 -15.42
C ALA A 410 25.54 -31.75 -14.75
N PRO A 411 26.37 -32.58 -15.41
CA PRO A 411 26.95 -33.75 -14.77
C PRO A 411 28.02 -33.32 -13.75
N PHE A 412 27.68 -33.44 -12.46
CA PHE A 412 28.54 -33.12 -11.31
C PHE A 412 29.95 -33.74 -11.40
N ASN A 413 30.97 -32.93 -11.11
CA ASN A 413 32.36 -33.24 -10.70
C ASN A 413 33.02 -31.88 -10.37
N ASN A 414 33.44 -31.51 -9.16
CA ASN A 414 33.41 -32.09 -7.82
C ASN A 414 33.12 -30.91 -6.84
N SER A 415 32.44 -31.02 -5.71
CA SER A 415 32.05 -32.18 -4.90
C SER A 415 30.56 -32.13 -4.52
N ASP A 416 29.89 -33.29 -4.50
CA ASP A 416 28.44 -33.42 -4.22
C ASP A 416 28.02 -33.17 -2.75
N THR A 417 28.91 -32.62 -1.92
CA THR A 417 28.88 -32.75 -0.46
C THR A 417 28.38 -31.50 0.25
N ALA A 418 27.40 -31.65 1.14
CA ALA A 418 26.97 -30.60 2.04
C ALA A 418 27.95 -30.48 3.22
N GLU A 419 28.58 -29.32 3.37
CA GLU A 419 29.49 -29.00 4.47
C GLU A 419 28.76 -28.18 5.54
N PHE A 420 28.99 -28.52 6.80
CA PHE A 420 28.46 -27.86 7.98
C PHE A 420 29.62 -27.47 8.89
N LYS A 421 29.68 -26.20 9.30
CA LYS A 421 30.72 -25.72 10.21
C LYS A 421 30.44 -26.16 11.64
N ASP A 422 29.26 -25.85 12.15
CA ASP A 422 28.78 -26.33 13.45
C ASP A 422 28.60 -27.86 13.40
N LYS A 423 29.25 -28.54 14.35
CA LYS A 423 29.27 -30.01 14.43
C LYS A 423 28.08 -30.61 15.18
N GLN A 424 27.39 -29.83 16.01
CA GLN A 424 26.12 -30.23 16.58
C GLN A 424 25.01 -30.10 15.52
N LEU A 425 25.00 -29.02 14.73
CA LEU A 425 24.13 -28.87 13.55
C LEU A 425 24.36 -30.02 12.56
N GLU A 426 25.62 -30.29 12.16
CA GLU A 426 25.94 -31.40 11.25
C GLU A 426 25.37 -32.73 11.79
N LYS A 427 25.58 -33.01 13.07
CA LYS A 427 25.10 -34.23 13.72
C LYS A 427 23.57 -34.32 13.72
N LEU A 428 22.86 -33.24 14.07
CA LEU A 428 21.39 -33.23 14.09
C LEU A 428 20.79 -33.43 12.69
N ILE A 429 21.41 -32.86 11.67
CA ILE A 429 21.05 -33.13 10.27
C ILE A 429 21.30 -34.60 9.91
N ARG A 430 22.45 -35.18 10.29
CA ARG A 430 22.75 -36.61 10.07
C ARG A 430 21.75 -37.52 10.78
N ASP A 431 21.38 -37.20 12.02
CA ASP A 431 20.36 -37.90 12.81
C ASP A 431 18.97 -37.80 12.15
N LYS A 432 18.63 -36.64 11.55
CA LYS A 432 17.38 -36.43 10.80
C LYS A 432 17.27 -37.28 9.54
N VAL A 433 18.36 -37.44 8.78
CA VAL A 433 18.38 -38.20 7.51
C VAL A 433 18.83 -39.66 7.67
N GLY A 434 19.36 -40.05 8.83
CA GLY A 434 19.86 -41.39 9.13
C GLY A 434 21.17 -41.75 8.42
N ILE A 435 22.03 -40.77 8.11
CA ILE A 435 23.27 -40.96 7.33
C ILE A 435 24.49 -40.54 8.17
N HIS A 436 25.14 -41.54 8.76
CA HIS A 436 26.30 -41.35 9.65
C HIS A 436 27.63 -41.80 9.03
N ASP A 437 27.60 -42.82 8.16
CA ASP A 437 28.80 -43.54 7.72
C ASP A 437 29.40 -43.03 6.38
N ARG A 438 28.83 -41.97 5.81
CA ARG A 438 29.34 -41.30 4.59
C ARG A 438 29.14 -39.79 4.65
N GLU A 439 29.76 -39.08 3.71
CA GLU A 439 29.50 -37.66 3.48
C GLU A 439 28.01 -37.43 3.16
N LEU A 440 27.46 -36.32 3.67
CA LEU A 440 26.11 -35.87 3.31
C LEU A 440 26.16 -35.25 1.92
N HIS A 441 25.22 -35.62 1.06
CA HIS A 441 25.04 -35.00 -0.25
C HIS A 441 23.82 -34.11 -0.26
N TYR A 442 23.80 -33.09 -1.14
CA TYR A 442 22.66 -32.19 -1.25
C TYR A 442 21.33 -32.93 -1.47
N SER A 443 21.36 -34.04 -2.22
CA SER A 443 20.20 -34.92 -2.44
C SER A 443 19.59 -35.49 -1.16
N ASP A 444 20.41 -35.75 -0.13
CA ASP A 444 19.95 -36.32 1.15
C ASP A 444 19.13 -35.31 1.97
N LEU A 445 19.32 -34.02 1.72
CA LEU A 445 18.71 -32.92 2.47
C LEU A 445 17.41 -32.40 1.83
N LYS A 446 17.14 -32.74 0.57
CA LYS A 446 16.00 -32.21 -0.20
C LYS A 446 14.63 -32.62 0.37
N ASP A 447 14.56 -33.74 1.09
CA ASP A 447 13.29 -34.23 1.68
C ASP A 447 13.02 -33.64 3.09
N ILE A 448 13.93 -32.83 3.64
CA ILE A 448 13.75 -32.17 4.94
C ILE A 448 12.79 -30.99 4.78
N THR A 449 11.58 -31.14 5.32
CA THR A 449 10.53 -30.09 5.31
C THR A 449 10.28 -29.44 6.67
N SER A 450 10.76 -30.04 7.77
CA SER A 450 10.69 -29.44 9.10
C SER A 450 11.85 -29.90 9.97
N LEU A 451 12.43 -28.96 10.73
CA LEU A 451 13.49 -29.19 11.71
C LEU A 451 13.15 -28.51 13.03
N ASP A 452 13.40 -29.22 14.12
CA ASP A 452 13.50 -28.68 15.46
C ASP A 452 14.97 -28.80 15.86
N LEU A 453 15.61 -27.65 16.04
CA LEU A 453 16.99 -27.46 16.45
C LEU A 453 17.04 -26.57 17.70
N SER A 454 15.95 -26.53 18.48
CA SER A 454 15.84 -25.72 19.69
C SER A 454 16.75 -26.24 20.82
N ASN A 455 17.36 -25.33 21.57
CA ASN A 455 18.21 -25.62 22.74
C ASN A 455 19.33 -26.64 22.44
N GLN A 456 20.06 -26.44 21.35
CA GLN A 456 21.14 -27.33 20.90
C GLN A 456 22.54 -26.74 21.13
N GLY A 457 22.64 -25.44 21.41
CA GLY A 457 23.91 -24.72 21.52
C GLY A 457 24.55 -24.48 20.15
N ILE A 458 23.74 -24.23 19.13
CA ILE A 458 24.19 -23.91 17.77
C ILE A 458 24.58 -22.43 17.69
N ASP A 459 25.72 -22.12 17.04
CA ASP A 459 26.19 -20.73 16.81
C ASP A 459 26.32 -20.37 15.32
N ASP A 460 26.78 -21.30 14.46
CA ASP A 460 26.99 -21.09 13.03
C ASP A 460 26.02 -21.93 12.17
N LEU A 461 25.07 -21.25 11.50
CA LEU A 461 24.07 -21.87 10.63
C LEU A 461 24.60 -22.29 9.24
N THR A 462 25.89 -22.12 8.94
CA THR A 462 26.48 -22.48 7.64
C THR A 462 26.23 -23.95 7.30
N GLY A 463 25.61 -24.18 6.14
CA GLY A 463 25.22 -25.51 5.65
C GLY A 463 23.72 -25.79 5.78
N LEU A 464 23.00 -25.06 6.63
CA LEU A 464 21.54 -25.20 6.78
C LEU A 464 20.79 -24.74 5.51
N ASP A 465 21.37 -23.82 4.75
CA ASP A 465 20.86 -23.33 3.45
C ASP A 465 20.65 -24.44 2.41
N ASN A 466 21.29 -25.59 2.60
CA ASN A 466 21.15 -26.77 1.76
C ASN A 466 19.85 -27.56 2.01
N CYS A 467 19.14 -27.29 3.11
CA CYS A 467 17.83 -27.89 3.43
C CYS A 467 16.69 -27.12 2.72
N SER A 468 16.83 -26.93 1.41
CA SER A 468 16.10 -25.91 0.63
C SER A 468 14.58 -26.07 0.51
N ASN A 469 13.98 -27.12 1.09
CA ASN A 469 12.53 -27.38 1.11
C ASN A 469 11.91 -27.25 2.52
N LEU A 470 12.66 -26.70 3.48
CA LEU A 470 12.16 -26.38 4.82
C LEU A 470 10.95 -25.46 4.80
N LYS A 471 9.93 -25.81 5.59
CA LYS A 471 8.70 -25.06 5.82
C LYS A 471 8.51 -24.60 7.27
N SER A 472 9.06 -25.34 8.22
CA SER A 472 9.02 -25.04 9.64
C SER A 472 10.40 -25.29 10.24
N LEU A 473 10.95 -24.30 10.93
CA LEU A 473 12.29 -24.32 11.49
C LEU A 473 12.29 -23.68 12.88
N ASP A 474 12.54 -24.49 13.90
CA ASP A 474 12.80 -24.00 15.25
C ASP A 474 14.31 -23.96 15.51
N LEU A 475 14.82 -22.78 15.84
CA LEU A 475 16.20 -22.47 16.18
C LEU A 475 16.29 -21.76 17.54
N SER A 476 15.24 -21.83 18.36
CA SER A 476 15.17 -21.08 19.62
C SER A 476 16.15 -21.59 20.70
N TYR A 477 16.50 -20.73 21.65
CA TYR A 477 17.43 -21.05 22.76
C TYR A 477 18.82 -21.51 22.29
N ASN A 478 19.40 -20.82 21.32
CA ASN A 478 20.74 -21.09 20.78
C ASN A 478 21.65 -19.86 20.95
N GLN A 479 22.78 -19.80 20.23
CA GLN A 479 23.78 -18.72 20.29
C GLN A 479 23.98 -18.08 18.90
N ILE A 480 22.89 -18.00 18.13
CA ILE A 480 22.92 -17.54 16.74
C ILE A 480 23.03 -16.01 16.72
N THR A 481 24.00 -15.51 15.95
CA THR A 481 24.19 -14.06 15.67
C THR A 481 23.96 -13.73 14.20
N ASP A 482 24.28 -14.65 13.27
CA ASP A 482 24.16 -14.46 11.83
C ASP A 482 23.03 -15.32 11.21
N VAL A 483 22.04 -14.65 10.62
CA VAL A 483 20.90 -15.28 9.92
C VAL A 483 21.09 -15.36 8.39
N LEU A 484 22.23 -14.92 7.83
CA LEU A 484 22.56 -15.03 6.41
C LEU A 484 22.35 -16.45 5.83
N PRO A 485 22.67 -17.56 6.55
CA PRO A 485 22.42 -18.90 6.02
C PRO A 485 20.93 -19.26 5.85
N LEU A 486 19.99 -18.49 6.42
CA LEU A 486 18.55 -18.70 6.21
C LEU A 486 18.06 -18.15 4.86
N LEU A 487 18.85 -17.28 4.21
CA LEU A 487 18.48 -16.49 3.02
C LEU A 487 17.87 -17.29 1.84
N LYS A 488 18.21 -18.58 1.70
CA LYS A 488 17.74 -19.46 0.61
C LYS A 488 16.54 -20.34 0.96
N LEU A 489 16.04 -20.27 2.19
CA LEU A 489 14.97 -21.13 2.69
C LEU A 489 13.58 -20.58 2.33
N TYR A 490 13.37 -20.27 1.05
CA TYR A 490 12.21 -19.53 0.52
C TYR A 490 10.83 -20.13 0.82
N TYR A 491 10.77 -21.39 1.26
CA TYR A 491 9.54 -22.09 1.61
C TYR A 491 9.18 -22.03 3.10
N LEU A 492 9.97 -21.37 3.95
CA LEU A 492 9.66 -21.21 5.36
C LEU A 492 8.33 -20.48 5.53
N GLU A 493 7.37 -21.18 6.14
CA GLU A 493 6.06 -20.67 6.56
C GLU A 493 6.08 -20.34 8.06
N ASP A 494 6.99 -20.96 8.82
CA ASP A 494 7.09 -20.92 10.28
C ASP A 494 8.58 -20.92 10.69
N LEU A 495 9.00 -19.87 11.41
CA LEU A 495 10.39 -19.67 11.84
C LEU A 495 10.43 -19.15 13.28
N ASN A 496 11.04 -19.94 14.17
CA ASN A 496 11.28 -19.56 15.55
C ASN A 496 12.79 -19.33 15.78
N LEU A 497 13.16 -18.07 16.04
CA LEU A 497 14.51 -17.61 16.34
C LEU A 497 14.64 -17.06 17.77
N SER A 498 13.64 -17.30 18.64
CA SER A 498 13.62 -16.72 19.99
C SER A 498 14.80 -17.13 20.88
N HIS A 499 15.20 -16.28 21.82
CA HIS A 499 16.32 -16.53 22.73
C HIS A 499 17.64 -16.87 22.00
N ASN A 500 18.10 -15.92 21.18
CA ASN A 500 19.39 -15.96 20.48
C ASN A 500 20.13 -14.61 20.69
N GLU A 501 21.13 -14.30 19.86
CA GLU A 501 21.98 -13.09 19.95
C GLU A 501 21.93 -12.30 18.62
N ILE A 502 20.76 -12.29 17.95
CA ILE A 502 20.59 -11.71 16.61
C ILE A 502 20.35 -10.20 16.71
N GLU A 503 21.25 -9.41 16.10
CA GLU A 503 21.09 -7.96 15.92
C GLU A 503 20.57 -7.61 14.51
N ASP A 504 21.16 -8.19 13.46
CA ASP A 504 20.79 -7.95 12.05
C ASP A 504 19.81 -9.00 11.52
N ILE A 505 18.55 -8.60 11.31
CA ILE A 505 17.49 -9.42 10.71
C ILE A 505 17.30 -9.16 9.20
N SER A 506 18.16 -8.39 8.54
CA SER A 506 17.98 -7.93 7.15
C SER A 506 17.76 -9.06 6.13
N TYR A 507 18.47 -10.19 6.30
CA TYR A 507 18.37 -11.35 5.41
C TYR A 507 17.01 -12.07 5.48
N LEU A 508 16.22 -11.88 6.53
CA LEU A 508 14.89 -12.47 6.68
C LEU A 508 13.86 -11.90 5.67
N SER A 509 14.13 -10.70 5.11
CA SER A 509 13.27 -10.02 4.12
C SER A 509 12.96 -10.84 2.85
N ASN A 510 13.73 -11.90 2.57
CA ASN A 510 13.55 -12.79 1.44
C ASN A 510 12.61 -13.99 1.72
N LEU A 511 12.21 -14.21 2.98
CA LEU A 511 11.39 -15.35 3.41
C LEU A 511 9.88 -15.07 3.25
N ARG A 512 9.46 -14.73 2.02
CA ARG A 512 8.13 -14.19 1.69
C ARG A 512 6.93 -15.10 2.01
N GLU A 513 7.15 -16.40 2.16
CA GLU A 513 6.12 -17.37 2.52
C GLU A 513 5.85 -17.43 4.04
N LEU A 514 6.61 -16.70 4.87
CA LEU A 514 6.45 -16.67 6.33
C LEU A 514 5.06 -16.20 6.75
N LYS A 515 4.49 -16.97 7.67
CA LYS A 515 3.20 -16.73 8.34
C LYS A 515 3.37 -16.57 9.84
N GLN A 516 4.35 -17.27 10.42
CA GLN A 516 4.72 -17.20 11.82
C GLN A 516 6.20 -16.85 11.92
N LEU A 517 6.53 -15.79 12.66
CA LEU A 517 7.90 -15.37 12.94
C LEU A 517 8.03 -15.02 14.43
N ASN A 518 8.87 -15.74 15.15
CA ASN A 518 9.22 -15.44 16.53
C ASN A 518 10.68 -14.96 16.62
N LEU A 519 10.86 -13.72 17.06
CA LEU A 519 12.13 -13.02 17.26
C LEU A 519 12.29 -12.56 18.72
N SER A 520 11.51 -13.08 19.67
CA SER A 520 11.59 -12.68 21.08
C SER A 520 12.98 -12.92 21.67
N ASP A 521 13.40 -12.10 22.63
CA ASP A 521 14.66 -12.28 23.36
C ASP A 521 15.92 -12.40 22.46
N ASN A 522 16.02 -11.55 21.43
CA ASN A 522 17.20 -11.33 20.59
C ASN A 522 17.83 -9.95 20.91
N ASP A 523 18.78 -9.43 20.13
CA ASP A 523 19.40 -8.12 20.40
C ASP A 523 19.00 -7.06 19.34
N ILE A 524 17.77 -7.16 18.83
CA ILE A 524 17.24 -6.33 17.73
C ILE A 524 16.92 -4.92 18.23
N SER A 525 17.54 -3.90 17.62
CA SER A 525 17.29 -2.49 17.94
C SER A 525 16.67 -1.67 16.80
N THR A 526 16.43 -2.27 15.63
CA THR A 526 15.73 -1.62 14.51
C THR A 526 15.20 -2.62 13.49
N PHE A 527 14.19 -2.24 12.71
CA PHE A 527 13.70 -2.98 11.55
C PHE A 527 14.21 -2.44 10.21
N ASP A 528 14.95 -1.34 10.24
CA ASP A 528 15.58 -0.74 9.09
C ASP A 528 17.00 -1.31 8.91
N TYR A 529 17.26 -1.94 7.77
CA TYR A 529 18.63 -2.02 7.30
C TYR A 529 18.93 -0.80 6.44
N SER A 530 20.03 -0.13 6.75
CA SER A 530 20.58 0.86 5.82
C SER A 530 21.20 0.16 4.63
N ARG A 531 20.82 0.59 3.42
CA ARG A 531 21.73 0.52 2.29
C ARG A 531 22.86 1.51 2.59
N GLU A 532 23.96 1.03 3.19
CA GLU A 532 25.08 1.89 3.52
C GLU A 532 25.82 2.36 2.25
N ASN A 533 25.52 3.59 1.83
CA ASN A 533 26.49 4.44 1.14
C ASN A 533 27.59 4.85 2.15
N SER A 534 28.42 3.90 2.58
CA SER A 534 29.31 4.10 3.74
C SER A 534 30.54 4.97 3.45
N SER A 535 30.36 6.29 3.45
CA SER A 535 31.34 7.22 4.04
C SER A 535 30.84 8.66 3.93
N ASP A 536 29.91 9.03 4.81
CA ASP A 536 29.96 10.38 5.35
C ASP A 536 30.03 10.32 6.87
N ASN A 537 31.05 10.99 7.41
CA ASN A 537 31.31 11.12 8.84
C ASN A 537 31.28 12.61 9.23
N ASN A 538 30.76 13.50 8.37
CA ASN A 538 30.90 14.94 8.54
C ASN A 538 29.91 15.87 7.80
N ASP A 539 28.69 15.43 7.48
CA ASP A 539 27.55 16.37 7.47
C ASP A 539 26.21 15.72 7.88
N ASN A 540 25.23 16.56 8.24
CA ASN A 540 23.91 16.16 8.72
C ASN A 540 22.88 15.99 7.58
N ASP A 541 23.32 15.48 6.42
CA ASP A 541 22.44 15.26 5.27
C ASP A 541 22.09 13.77 5.09
N TYR A 542 20.84 13.52 4.71
CA TYR A 542 20.21 12.20 4.78
C TYR A 542 20.38 11.42 3.47
N ASP A 543 21.36 10.52 3.42
CA ASP A 543 21.49 9.54 2.31
C ASP A 543 21.58 8.07 2.80
N LYS A 544 21.01 7.79 3.99
CA LYS A 544 20.61 6.43 4.39
C LYS A 544 19.25 6.11 3.76
N ILE A 545 19.24 5.33 2.67
CA ILE A 545 18.02 4.62 2.28
C ILE A 545 17.82 3.49 3.31
N SER A 546 17.07 3.80 4.36
CA SER A 546 16.45 2.83 5.26
C SER A 546 15.49 1.97 4.45
N GLU A 547 15.68 0.65 4.49
CA GLU A 547 14.69 -0.29 4.02
C GLU A 547 14.24 -1.21 5.15
N ASN A 548 12.92 -1.24 5.31
CA ASN A 548 12.18 -2.06 6.25
C ASN A 548 12.22 -3.56 5.88
N VAL A 549 12.70 -4.40 6.80
CA VAL A 549 12.73 -5.86 6.64
C VAL A 549 11.36 -6.49 6.35
N PHE A 550 10.29 -5.95 6.94
CA PHE A 550 8.93 -6.49 6.80
C PHE A 550 8.26 -6.16 5.47
N ARG A 551 8.85 -5.30 4.62
CA ARG A 551 8.27 -4.82 3.36
C ARG A 551 7.72 -5.92 2.45
N TYR A 552 8.38 -7.08 2.40
CA TYR A 552 8.00 -8.21 1.55
C TYR A 552 7.41 -9.39 2.33
N LEU A 553 7.24 -9.28 3.65
CA LEU A 553 6.71 -10.33 4.53
C LEU A 553 5.20 -10.17 4.74
N THR A 554 4.47 -9.77 3.70
CA THR A 554 3.03 -9.41 3.78
C THR A 554 2.09 -10.58 4.04
N ASN A 555 2.59 -11.83 3.99
CA ASN A 555 1.87 -13.04 4.40
C ASN A 555 1.90 -13.29 5.93
N LEU A 556 2.66 -12.49 6.69
CA LEU A 556 2.86 -12.71 8.12
C LEU A 556 1.56 -12.47 8.91
N THR A 557 1.15 -13.48 9.69
CA THR A 557 -0.06 -13.44 10.52
C THR A 557 0.22 -13.41 12.03
N PHE A 558 1.43 -13.82 12.43
CA PHE A 558 1.97 -13.78 13.80
C PHE A 558 3.39 -13.22 13.79
N LEU A 559 3.64 -12.25 14.68
CA LEU A 559 4.96 -11.68 14.94
C LEU A 559 5.17 -11.53 16.44
N ASP A 560 6.23 -12.12 16.96
CA ASP A 560 6.68 -11.94 18.35
C ASP A 560 8.04 -11.25 18.38
N LEU A 561 8.13 -10.15 19.11
CA LEU A 561 9.29 -9.28 19.28
C LEU A 561 9.58 -9.03 20.77
N SER A 562 8.94 -9.79 21.66
CA SER A 562 8.94 -9.51 23.09
C SER A 562 10.25 -9.81 23.81
N ASN A 563 10.35 -9.32 25.05
CA ASN A 563 11.40 -9.66 26.00
C ASN A 563 10.78 -10.43 27.18
N SER A 564 11.35 -11.58 27.51
CA SER A 564 10.88 -12.44 28.60
C SER A 564 11.18 -11.85 29.98
N ASN A 565 12.30 -11.13 30.13
CA ASN A 565 12.93 -10.82 31.42
C ASN A 565 12.86 -9.34 31.83
N SER A 566 11.74 -8.65 31.53
CA SER A 566 11.61 -7.19 31.72
C SER A 566 11.56 -6.70 33.18
N GLU A 567 11.44 -7.59 34.17
CA GLU A 567 11.36 -7.21 35.59
C GLU A 567 12.72 -6.95 36.27
N GLU A 568 13.85 -7.36 35.67
CA GLU A 568 15.19 -7.16 36.26
C GLU A 568 15.99 -6.05 35.56
N TYR A 569 16.80 -5.34 36.37
CA TYR A 569 17.61 -4.16 36.01
C TYR A 569 18.79 -4.45 35.03
N TYR A 570 18.77 -5.58 34.33
CA TYR A 570 19.87 -6.10 33.53
C TYR A 570 19.44 -6.33 32.07
N SER A 571 19.84 -5.39 31.21
CA SER A 571 19.82 -5.46 29.72
C SER A 571 18.56 -6.04 29.09
N THR A 572 17.66 -5.18 28.64
CA THR A 572 16.69 -5.57 27.61
C THR A 572 17.42 -6.10 26.37
N ARG A 573 16.88 -7.22 25.89
CA ARG A 573 17.26 -7.97 24.69
C ARG A 573 16.86 -7.14 23.47
N ASN A 574 15.65 -7.29 22.95
CA ASN A 574 15.11 -6.43 21.90
C ASN A 574 14.88 -5.01 22.46
N ARG A 575 15.08 -3.99 21.63
CA ARG A 575 15.01 -2.56 21.99
C ARG A 575 14.19 -1.79 20.97
N ILE A 576 13.00 -2.30 20.68
CA ILE A 576 12.08 -1.70 19.71
C ILE A 576 11.47 -0.43 20.32
N THR A 577 11.40 0.64 19.53
CA THR A 577 10.89 1.95 19.96
C THR A 577 9.63 2.34 19.19
N SER A 578 8.97 3.44 19.57
CA SER A 578 7.80 3.96 18.83
C SER A 578 8.11 4.34 17.37
N SER A 579 9.34 4.72 17.03
CA SER A 579 9.72 4.99 15.62
C SER A 579 9.70 3.73 14.76
N ASP A 580 10.05 2.56 15.31
CA ASP A 580 10.09 1.29 14.57
C ASP A 580 8.67 0.78 14.24
N LEU A 581 7.63 1.26 14.94
CA LEU A 581 6.24 0.86 14.69
C LEU A 581 5.73 1.28 13.30
N GLU A 582 6.32 2.32 12.68
CA GLU A 582 5.99 2.69 11.30
C GLU A 582 6.31 1.55 10.31
N ASN A 583 7.36 0.78 10.59
CA ASN A 583 7.78 -0.33 9.74
C ASN A 583 6.83 -1.54 9.81
N LEU A 584 5.99 -1.65 10.84
CA LEU A 584 4.99 -2.72 10.91
C LEU A 584 3.79 -2.45 9.99
N ASN A 585 3.56 -1.21 9.54
CA ASN A 585 2.38 -0.79 8.75
C ASN A 585 2.10 -1.60 7.47
N VAL A 586 3.12 -2.23 6.90
CA VAL A 586 3.01 -3.07 5.69
C VAL A 586 2.35 -4.43 5.97
N LEU A 587 2.33 -4.88 7.23
CA LEU A 587 1.85 -6.18 7.67
C LEU A 587 0.32 -6.19 7.88
N THR A 588 -0.44 -5.79 6.86
CA THR A 588 -1.91 -5.63 6.96
C THR A 588 -2.68 -6.94 7.23
N ASN A 589 -2.04 -8.10 7.04
CA ASN A 589 -2.57 -9.42 7.38
C ASN A 589 -2.23 -9.89 8.81
N LEU A 590 -1.48 -9.10 9.60
CA LEU A 590 -1.05 -9.47 10.94
C LEU A 590 -2.25 -9.58 11.89
N THR A 591 -2.38 -10.74 12.53
CA THR A 591 -3.49 -11.06 13.45
C THR A 591 -3.06 -11.18 14.90
N SER A 592 -1.77 -11.39 15.15
CA SER A 592 -1.14 -11.47 16.47
C SER A 592 0.18 -10.72 16.48
N LEU A 593 0.35 -9.79 17.43
CA LEU A 593 1.56 -9.02 17.65
C LEU A 593 1.91 -9.00 19.13
N ASN A 594 3.12 -9.41 19.48
CA ASN A 594 3.64 -9.37 20.84
C ASN A 594 4.86 -8.43 20.90
N LEU A 595 4.71 -7.32 21.64
CA LEU A 595 5.72 -6.29 21.86
C LEU A 595 6.17 -6.19 23.33
N LYS A 596 5.73 -7.11 24.21
CA LYS A 596 6.00 -7.07 25.65
C LYS A 596 7.46 -6.74 25.96
N GLY A 597 7.71 -5.85 26.91
CA GLY A 597 9.06 -5.57 27.41
C GLY A 597 9.92 -4.69 26.49
N ASN A 598 9.35 -4.02 25.49
CA ASN A 598 10.01 -3.02 24.66
C ASN A 598 9.58 -1.61 25.08
N ASP A 599 10.53 -0.70 25.29
CA ASP A 599 10.28 0.67 25.73
C ASP A 599 9.75 1.55 24.58
N LEU A 600 8.43 1.54 24.39
CA LEU A 600 7.76 2.17 23.25
C LEU A 600 7.44 3.65 23.51
N GLY A 601 6.91 3.97 24.70
CA GLY A 601 6.36 5.29 25.07
C GLY A 601 5.05 5.68 24.34
N SER A 602 4.96 5.40 23.04
CA SER A 602 3.82 5.71 22.18
C SER A 602 3.47 4.55 21.24
N LEU A 603 2.18 4.42 20.91
CA LEU A 603 1.63 3.43 19.98
C LEU A 603 1.38 3.97 18.57
N THR A 604 1.79 5.20 18.28
CA THR A 604 1.59 5.86 16.96
C THR A 604 2.02 4.95 15.80
N ASN A 605 1.23 4.94 14.73
CA ASN A 605 1.27 4.04 13.56
C ASN A 605 0.53 2.70 13.71
N LEU A 606 0.40 2.12 14.91
CA LEU A 606 -0.24 0.80 15.05
C LEU A 606 -1.71 0.78 14.60
N GLU A 607 -2.38 1.94 14.51
CA GLU A 607 -3.77 2.05 14.05
C GLU A 607 -4.04 1.49 12.64
N LYS A 608 -2.99 1.30 11.81
CA LYS A 608 -3.10 0.70 10.47
C LYS A 608 -3.26 -0.83 10.51
N LEU A 609 -2.86 -1.50 11.60
CA LEU A 609 -2.90 -2.96 11.76
C LEU A 609 -4.28 -3.50 12.16
N THR A 610 -5.32 -3.06 11.44
CA THR A 610 -6.73 -3.34 11.77
C THR A 610 -7.13 -4.81 11.76
N SER A 611 -6.31 -5.72 11.22
CA SER A 611 -6.48 -7.17 11.28
C SER A 611 -6.12 -7.81 12.63
N LEU A 612 -5.49 -7.06 13.55
CA LEU A 612 -5.06 -7.59 14.85
C LEU A 612 -6.24 -8.10 15.69
N THR A 613 -6.05 -9.31 16.22
CA THR A 613 -6.96 -10.02 17.14
C THR A 613 -6.34 -10.26 18.51
N THR A 614 -5.01 -10.23 18.58
CA THR A 614 -4.19 -10.44 19.76
C THR A 614 -3.09 -9.39 19.76
N LEU A 615 -2.99 -8.62 20.84
CA LEU A 615 -1.96 -7.60 21.03
C LEU A 615 -1.45 -7.66 22.47
N ASN A 616 -0.14 -7.76 22.64
CA ASN A 616 0.52 -7.72 23.95
C ASN A 616 1.49 -6.54 24.02
N LEU A 617 1.18 -5.61 24.92
CA LEU A 617 1.88 -4.37 25.26
C LEU A 617 2.23 -4.37 26.76
N SER A 618 2.38 -5.55 27.38
CA SER A 618 2.78 -5.65 28.78
C SER A 618 4.19 -5.06 28.96
N HIS A 619 4.39 -4.18 29.94
CA HIS A 619 5.69 -3.61 30.26
C HIS A 619 6.34 -2.87 29.06
N THR A 620 5.65 -1.88 28.48
CA THR A 620 6.14 -1.11 27.30
C THR A 620 6.25 0.41 27.51
N ASP A 621 6.14 0.88 28.77
CA ASP A 621 6.07 2.28 29.22
C ASP A 621 5.16 3.20 28.38
N ILE A 622 4.07 2.64 27.84
CA ILE A 622 3.11 3.43 27.07
C ILE A 622 2.29 4.33 27.99
N SER A 623 1.97 5.54 27.53
CA SER A 623 1.22 6.54 28.30
C SER A 623 -0.17 6.87 27.75
N ASN A 624 -0.65 6.16 26.72
CA ASN A 624 -2.02 6.23 26.21
C ASN A 624 -2.32 5.04 25.29
N LEU A 625 -3.59 4.90 24.88
CA LEU A 625 -4.07 3.82 24.00
C LEU A 625 -4.70 4.33 22.69
N ASP A 626 -4.43 5.57 22.25
CA ASP A 626 -5.21 6.23 21.18
C ASP A 626 -5.22 5.43 19.85
N SER A 627 -4.08 4.90 19.43
CA SER A 627 -3.98 4.04 18.22
C SER A 627 -4.77 2.73 18.33
N VAL A 628 -5.04 2.25 19.55
CA VAL A 628 -5.83 1.03 19.81
C VAL A 628 -7.32 1.23 19.46
N GLU A 629 -7.82 2.48 19.41
CA GLU A 629 -9.21 2.78 19.03
C GLU A 629 -9.63 2.11 17.71
N LYS A 630 -8.70 2.03 16.74
CA LYS A 630 -8.99 1.49 15.40
C LYS A 630 -8.91 -0.04 15.33
N LEU A 631 -8.31 -0.69 16.34
CA LEU A 631 -8.06 -2.13 16.39
C LEU A 631 -9.29 -2.93 16.85
N THR A 632 -10.46 -2.61 16.28
CA THR A 632 -11.78 -3.16 16.67
C THR A 632 -11.95 -4.68 16.47
N ASN A 633 -10.94 -5.36 15.90
CA ASN A 633 -10.88 -6.82 15.80
C ASN A 633 -10.24 -7.51 17.02
N LEU A 634 -9.64 -6.76 17.95
CA LEU A 634 -9.01 -7.30 19.14
C LEU A 634 -9.97 -8.15 19.99
N THR A 635 -9.48 -9.33 20.36
CA THR A 635 -10.12 -10.30 21.26
C THR A 635 -9.27 -10.54 22.51
N TYR A 636 -7.97 -10.32 22.41
CA TYR A 636 -6.98 -10.37 23.48
C TYR A 636 -6.19 -9.06 23.48
N LEU A 637 -6.11 -8.40 24.63
CA LEU A 637 -5.25 -7.26 24.89
C LEU A 637 -4.57 -7.43 26.25
N ASP A 638 -3.25 -7.28 26.28
CA ASP A 638 -2.48 -7.13 27.53
C ASP A 638 -1.78 -5.76 27.51
N ILE A 639 -2.07 -4.95 28.53
CA ILE A 639 -1.48 -3.63 28.78
C ILE A 639 -0.93 -3.54 30.21
N SER A 640 -0.65 -4.68 30.84
CA SER A 640 -0.16 -4.71 32.23
C SER A 640 1.21 -4.07 32.38
N ASN A 641 1.56 -3.62 33.59
CA ASN A 641 2.90 -3.08 33.91
C ASN A 641 3.30 -1.83 33.10
N ASN A 642 2.33 -0.98 32.72
CA ASN A 642 2.55 0.35 32.15
C ASN A 642 2.08 1.41 33.16
N THR A 643 2.91 1.73 34.15
CA THR A 643 2.55 2.63 35.27
C THR A 643 2.12 4.04 34.86
N SER A 644 2.38 4.42 33.60
CA SER A 644 2.00 5.68 32.98
C SER A 644 0.55 5.72 32.45
N ILE A 645 -0.15 4.58 32.37
CA ILE A 645 -1.57 4.47 31.97
C ILE A 645 -2.51 4.74 33.16
N ASP A 646 -3.42 5.70 33.02
CA ASP A 646 -4.48 5.97 34.01
C ASP A 646 -5.90 5.58 33.54
N GLY A 647 -6.93 5.87 34.35
CA GLY A 647 -8.32 5.51 34.02
C GLY A 647 -8.88 6.24 32.78
N SER A 648 -8.35 7.42 32.45
CA SER A 648 -8.74 8.20 31.28
C SER A 648 -8.20 7.62 29.98
N ASP A 649 -7.01 7.00 30.01
CA ASP A 649 -6.39 6.32 28.89
C ASP A 649 -7.15 5.06 28.43
N LEU A 650 -8.06 4.53 29.25
CA LEU A 650 -8.94 3.41 28.87
C LEU A 650 -10.03 3.82 27.87
N LYS A 651 -10.19 5.12 27.58
CA LYS A 651 -11.21 5.65 26.65
C LYS A 651 -11.26 4.97 25.27
N PRO A 652 -10.14 4.61 24.60
CA PRO A 652 -10.17 3.88 23.33
C PRO A 652 -10.77 2.46 23.44
N LEU A 653 -10.69 1.83 24.61
CA LEU A 653 -11.18 0.47 24.81
C LEU A 653 -12.70 0.35 24.69
N GLN A 654 -13.45 1.44 24.92
CA GLN A 654 -14.93 1.44 24.83
C GLN A 654 -15.48 1.00 23.45
N TYR A 655 -14.64 1.00 22.42
CA TYR A 655 -14.99 0.60 21.05
C TYR A 655 -14.65 -0.87 20.73
N LEU A 656 -13.87 -1.56 21.58
CA LEU A 656 -13.40 -2.94 21.39
C LEU A 656 -14.45 -3.98 21.81
N ASN A 657 -15.64 -3.96 21.21
CA ASN A 657 -16.75 -4.84 21.58
C ASN A 657 -16.52 -6.36 21.34
N LYS A 658 -15.41 -6.74 20.70
CA LYS A 658 -14.97 -8.13 20.51
C LYS A 658 -13.99 -8.62 21.59
N LEU A 659 -13.54 -7.73 22.48
CA LEU A 659 -12.55 -8.05 23.50
C LEU A 659 -13.09 -9.08 24.49
N LYS A 660 -12.31 -10.13 24.74
CA LYS A 660 -12.64 -11.24 25.65
C LYS A 660 -11.64 -11.35 26.79
N TYR A 661 -10.37 -11.08 26.51
CA TYR A 661 -9.29 -11.03 27.49
C TYR A 661 -8.76 -9.61 27.54
N LEU A 662 -8.75 -9.02 28.73
CA LEU A 662 -8.06 -7.77 29.04
C LEU A 662 -7.20 -7.98 30.29
N ASN A 663 -5.88 -7.87 30.15
CA ASN A 663 -5.00 -7.71 31.30
C ASN A 663 -4.58 -6.24 31.41
N ALA A 664 -4.98 -5.60 32.51
CA ALA A 664 -4.64 -4.23 32.84
C ALA A 664 -4.11 -4.10 34.28
N SER A 665 -3.55 -5.18 34.83
CA SER A 665 -2.88 -5.19 36.14
C SER A 665 -1.63 -4.31 36.17
N SER A 666 -1.24 -3.84 37.35
CA SER A 666 0.00 -3.09 37.60
C SER A 666 0.14 -1.80 36.76
N ASN A 667 -0.93 -1.01 36.67
CA ASN A 667 -0.97 0.31 35.99
C ASN A 667 -1.35 1.43 36.99
N GLY A 668 -1.56 2.66 36.48
CA GLY A 668 -2.04 3.82 37.25
C GLY A 668 -3.57 3.97 37.26
N ILE A 669 -4.34 2.94 36.89
CA ILE A 669 -5.79 3.05 36.64
C ILE A 669 -6.58 3.31 37.94
N ASP A 670 -7.31 4.43 38.00
CA ASP A 670 -8.18 4.79 39.12
C ASP A 670 -9.68 4.81 38.76
N ASP A 671 -10.02 5.01 37.48
CA ASP A 671 -11.39 5.00 36.91
C ASP A 671 -11.58 3.89 35.86
N LEU A 672 -12.66 3.12 35.98
CA LEU A 672 -13.04 2.04 35.06
C LEU A 672 -14.19 2.43 34.10
N THR A 673 -14.63 3.69 34.09
CA THR A 673 -15.83 4.17 33.36
C THR A 673 -15.86 3.77 31.89
N TYR A 674 -14.72 3.75 31.21
CA TYR A 674 -14.63 3.45 29.78
C TYR A 674 -14.73 1.95 29.44
N ILE A 675 -14.46 1.04 30.37
CA ILE A 675 -14.60 -0.41 30.16
C ILE A 675 -15.99 -0.95 30.52
N LYS A 676 -16.92 -0.11 31.00
CA LYS A 676 -18.28 -0.54 31.41
C LYS A 676 -19.11 -1.21 30.31
N GLY A 677 -18.78 -0.95 29.04
CA GLY A 677 -19.47 -1.54 27.88
C GLY A 677 -18.95 -2.92 27.46
N LEU A 678 -17.86 -3.40 28.05
CA LEU A 678 -17.14 -4.61 27.60
C LEU A 678 -17.73 -5.90 28.18
N SER A 679 -19.05 -6.07 28.08
CA SER A 679 -19.78 -7.25 28.59
C SER A 679 -19.47 -8.57 27.87
N GLY A 680 -18.64 -8.54 26.82
CA GLY A 680 -18.06 -9.71 26.16
C GLY A 680 -16.80 -10.26 26.84
N LEU A 681 -16.24 -9.56 27.84
CA LEU A 681 -15.08 -10.01 28.60
C LEU A 681 -15.38 -11.31 29.35
N ASN A 682 -14.41 -12.22 29.30
CA ASN A 682 -14.38 -13.50 30.01
C ASN A 682 -13.19 -13.60 30.97
N THR A 683 -12.18 -12.75 30.78
CA THR A 683 -10.98 -12.63 31.61
C THR A 683 -10.65 -11.15 31.75
N LEU A 684 -10.53 -10.68 32.99
CA LEU A 684 -10.18 -9.30 33.30
C LEU A 684 -9.22 -9.28 34.48
N TYR A 685 -8.04 -8.72 34.30
CA TYR A 685 -7.04 -8.54 35.35
C TYR A 685 -6.82 -7.06 35.64
N LEU A 686 -6.86 -6.67 36.92
CA LEU A 686 -6.86 -5.30 37.45
C LEU A 686 -6.10 -5.15 38.78
N GLU A 687 -5.41 -6.19 39.27
CA GLU A 687 -4.59 -6.12 40.49
C GLU A 687 -3.49 -5.03 40.36
N ASP A 688 -2.96 -4.56 41.49
CA ASP A 688 -1.93 -3.50 41.54
C ASP A 688 -2.28 -2.18 40.83
N ASN A 689 -3.56 -1.80 40.86
CA ASN A 689 -4.03 -0.48 40.40
C ASN A 689 -4.67 0.35 41.54
N PRO A 690 -4.63 1.68 41.51
CA PRO A 690 -5.27 2.57 42.50
C PRO A 690 -6.81 2.67 42.42
N ILE A 691 -7.49 1.64 41.89
CA ILE A 691 -8.94 1.58 41.69
C ILE A 691 -9.67 1.67 43.03
N LYS A 692 -10.62 2.61 43.12
CA LYS A 692 -11.53 2.76 44.28
C LYS A 692 -12.96 2.37 43.95
N ASP A 693 -13.34 2.45 42.67
CA ASP A 693 -14.69 2.21 42.21
C ASP A 693 -14.75 1.12 41.13
N TYR A 694 -15.31 -0.03 41.51
CA TYR A 694 -15.58 -1.16 40.61
C TYR A 694 -17.01 -1.14 40.04
N THR A 695 -17.80 -0.08 40.31
CA THR A 695 -19.15 0.15 39.74
C THR A 695 -19.21 -0.04 38.22
N PRO A 696 -18.27 0.48 37.42
CA PRO A 696 -18.35 0.34 35.97
C PRO A 696 -18.45 -1.11 35.46
N ILE A 697 -17.91 -2.08 36.21
CA ILE A 697 -17.80 -3.47 35.75
C ILE A 697 -18.80 -4.46 36.41
N LEU A 698 -19.63 -4.04 37.36
CA LEU A 698 -20.56 -4.99 38.03
C LEU A 698 -21.56 -5.63 37.07
N SER A 699 -21.91 -4.96 35.97
CA SER A 699 -22.88 -5.46 34.98
C SER A 699 -22.44 -6.77 34.28
N TYR A 700 -21.15 -7.10 34.34
CA TYR A 700 -20.57 -8.33 33.77
C TYR A 700 -19.59 -9.05 34.71
N LYS A 701 -19.48 -8.67 35.99
CA LYS A 701 -18.53 -9.26 36.97
C LYS A 701 -18.64 -10.78 37.14
N ASP A 702 -19.82 -11.32 36.89
CA ASP A 702 -20.17 -12.75 37.03
C ASP A 702 -19.98 -13.53 35.71
N SER A 703 -19.76 -12.83 34.58
CA SER A 703 -19.38 -13.42 33.30
C SER A 703 -17.87 -13.69 33.18
N LEU A 704 -17.07 -13.13 34.10
CA LEU A 704 -15.63 -13.31 34.18
C LEU A 704 -15.29 -14.68 34.78
N TYR A 705 -14.67 -15.56 33.99
CA TYR A 705 -14.15 -16.84 34.46
C TYR A 705 -12.84 -16.69 35.23
N TYR A 706 -12.02 -15.70 34.86
CA TYR A 706 -10.73 -15.41 35.47
C TYR A 706 -10.63 -13.93 35.82
N LYS A 707 -10.26 -13.65 37.07
CA LYS A 707 -9.99 -12.32 37.63
C LYS A 707 -9.06 -12.43 38.83
N ASP A 708 -8.30 -11.38 39.08
CA ASP A 708 -7.32 -11.19 40.17
C ASP A 708 -7.87 -10.28 41.29
N PHE A 709 -8.82 -9.39 40.96
CA PHE A 709 -9.43 -8.45 41.89
C PHE A 709 -10.62 -9.05 42.70
N ASP A 710 -10.70 -8.69 43.99
CA ASP A 710 -11.74 -9.17 44.89
C ASP A 710 -13.01 -8.30 44.84
N THR A 711 -14.04 -8.80 44.17
CA THR A 711 -15.36 -8.16 44.13
C THR A 711 -16.20 -8.33 45.41
N SER A 712 -15.73 -9.06 46.42
CA SER A 712 -16.46 -9.29 47.68
C SER A 712 -16.30 -8.17 48.71
N LEU A 713 -15.31 -7.29 48.52
CA LEU A 713 -15.12 -6.05 49.28
C LEU A 713 -16.01 -4.90 48.76
N ILE A 714 -16.73 -5.12 47.65
CA ILE A 714 -17.68 -4.18 47.09
C ILE A 714 -18.94 -4.26 47.94
N ASP A 715 -19.08 -3.31 48.85
CA ASP A 715 -20.25 -3.19 49.71
C ASP A 715 -21.49 -2.87 48.85
N GLU A 716 -22.32 -3.88 48.60
CA GLU A 716 -23.63 -3.75 47.93
C GLU A 716 -24.60 -2.81 48.69
N SER A 717 -24.26 -2.43 49.93
CA SER A 717 -24.97 -1.43 50.72
C SER A 717 -24.24 -0.09 50.87
N SER A 718 -23.10 0.11 50.20
CA SER A 718 -22.47 1.44 50.13
C SER A 718 -23.33 2.39 49.30
N ASP A 719 -23.55 3.61 49.82
CA ASP A 719 -24.52 4.59 49.31
C ASP A 719 -24.26 5.13 47.88
N PHE A 720 -23.26 4.59 47.17
CA PHE A 720 -23.05 4.83 45.74
C PHE A 720 -23.84 3.86 44.84
N TYR A 721 -24.23 2.67 45.32
CA TYR A 721 -24.91 1.65 44.51
C TYR A 721 -26.43 1.56 44.69
N SER A 722 -26.99 2.18 45.73
CA SER A 722 -28.41 2.02 46.06
C SER A 722 -29.37 2.65 45.05
N LYS A 723 -28.90 3.56 44.18
CA LYS A 723 -29.77 4.33 43.27
C LYS A 723 -30.17 3.63 41.97
N ASP A 724 -29.54 2.53 41.57
CA ASP A 724 -29.86 1.88 40.28
C ASP A 724 -30.85 0.72 40.39
N ILE A 725 -31.00 0.08 41.57
CA ILE A 725 -32.00 -0.98 41.76
C ILE A 725 -33.41 -0.40 41.89
N GLU A 726 -33.61 0.68 42.65
CA GLU A 726 -34.90 1.37 42.68
C GLU A 726 -35.25 2.01 41.32
N MET A 727 -34.27 2.59 40.61
CA MET A 727 -34.50 3.16 39.28
C MET A 727 -34.92 2.09 38.26
N ASN A 728 -34.22 0.95 38.20
CA ASN A 728 -34.61 -0.16 37.33
C ASN A 728 -35.94 -0.79 37.74
N VAL A 729 -36.28 -0.85 39.03
CA VAL A 729 -37.60 -1.34 39.49
C VAL A 729 -38.72 -0.34 39.17
N GLN A 730 -38.51 0.97 39.29
CA GLN A 730 -39.50 1.98 38.89
C GLN A 730 -39.72 1.98 37.37
N ILE A 731 -38.64 2.04 36.58
CA ILE A 731 -38.71 2.00 35.11
C ILE A 731 -39.38 0.69 34.66
N LYS A 732 -39.04 -0.44 35.26
CA LYS A 732 -39.67 -1.74 34.96
C LYS A 732 -41.14 -1.79 35.37
N ASN A 733 -41.51 -1.25 36.54
CA ASN A 733 -42.92 -1.16 36.96
C ASN A 733 -43.74 -0.27 36.03
N GLU A 734 -43.20 0.84 35.53
CA GLU A 734 -43.88 1.69 34.53
C GLU A 734 -44.00 0.99 33.17
N ILE A 735 -42.96 0.26 32.72
CA ILE A 735 -43.01 -0.58 31.51
C ILE A 735 -44.05 -1.71 31.66
N ASP A 736 -44.07 -2.41 32.80
CA ASP A 736 -44.98 -3.52 33.06
C ASP A 736 -46.44 -3.01 33.23
N ASN A 737 -46.64 -1.85 33.87
CA ASN A 737 -47.94 -1.17 33.94
C ASN A 737 -48.44 -0.76 32.54
N PHE A 738 -47.59 -0.15 31.72
CA PHE A 738 -47.93 0.24 30.35
C PHE A 738 -48.28 -0.97 29.47
N SER A 739 -47.46 -2.04 29.53
CA SER A 739 -47.70 -3.30 28.82
C SER A 739 -49.03 -3.95 29.26
N THR A 740 -49.32 -3.95 30.56
CA THR A 740 -50.54 -4.53 31.13
C THR A 740 -51.79 -3.71 30.81
N MET A 741 -51.69 -2.38 30.76
CA MET A 741 -52.82 -1.48 30.49
C MET A 741 -53.30 -1.57 29.02
N TYR A 742 -52.44 -1.93 28.07
CA TYR A 742 -52.77 -1.91 26.63
C TYR A 742 -52.58 -3.24 25.87
N GLY A 743 -52.02 -4.29 26.49
CA GLY A 743 -52.04 -5.64 25.94
C GLY A 743 -51.19 -5.87 24.68
N TYR A 744 -50.10 -5.12 24.51
CA TYR A 744 -49.17 -5.27 23.39
C TYR A 744 -47.90 -6.01 23.79
N SER A 745 -47.74 -7.26 23.33
CA SER A 745 -46.62 -8.14 23.67
C SER A 745 -45.39 -8.03 22.76
N ASP A 746 -45.26 -6.98 21.95
CA ASP A 746 -44.24 -6.91 20.89
C ASP A 746 -43.62 -5.50 20.76
N PHE A 747 -42.68 -5.19 21.65
CA PHE A 747 -41.79 -4.03 21.48
C PHE A 747 -40.99 -4.12 20.15
N ASP A 748 -40.65 -5.35 19.72
CA ASP A 748 -39.97 -5.61 18.44
C ASP A 748 -40.77 -5.20 17.19
N LYS A 749 -42.10 -5.08 17.26
CA LYS A 749 -42.92 -4.62 16.12
C LYS A 749 -42.76 -3.12 15.82
N LEU A 750 -42.24 -2.33 16.76
CA LEU A 750 -41.83 -0.93 16.51
C LEU A 750 -40.48 -0.87 15.78
N LYS A 751 -39.55 -1.76 16.11
CA LYS A 751 -38.17 -1.80 15.59
C LYS A 751 -38.07 -2.10 14.09
N TYR A 752 -39.09 -2.71 13.49
CA TYR A 752 -39.05 -3.24 12.11
C TYR A 752 -40.08 -2.66 11.12
N ARG A 753 -40.72 -1.51 11.40
CA ARG A 753 -41.65 -0.88 10.43
C ARG A 753 -40.96 -0.02 9.36
N GLN A 754 -40.31 -0.72 8.43
CA GLN A 754 -39.99 -0.35 7.03
C GLN A 754 -39.30 1.00 6.77
N LEU A 755 -38.09 0.90 6.20
CA LEU A 755 -37.49 1.91 5.32
C LEU A 755 -38.51 2.39 4.27
N TYR A 756 -39.09 3.56 4.50
CA TYR A 756 -40.04 4.17 3.57
C TYR A 756 -39.26 5.00 2.54
N ARG A 757 -39.36 4.66 1.25
CA ARG A 757 -38.76 5.50 0.20
C ARG A 757 -39.44 6.88 0.20
N PRO A 758 -38.68 7.99 0.08
CA PRO A 758 -39.30 9.30 -0.11
C PRO A 758 -40.16 9.30 -1.38
N TYR A 759 -41.31 9.99 -1.33
CA TYR A 759 -42.11 10.22 -2.53
C TYR A 759 -41.31 11.09 -3.49
N ALA A 760 -41.31 10.76 -4.79
CA ALA A 760 -40.50 11.44 -5.80
C ALA A 760 -40.69 12.97 -5.77
N SER A 761 -39.60 13.71 -5.59
CA SER A 761 -39.57 15.11 -5.16
C SER A 761 -39.89 16.14 -6.26
N GLU A 762 -40.72 15.77 -7.22
CA GLU A 762 -41.21 16.63 -8.32
C GLU A 762 -42.74 16.54 -8.49
N ALA A 763 -43.41 15.68 -7.72
CA ALA A 763 -44.82 15.33 -7.95
C ALA A 763 -45.84 16.39 -7.51
N TYR A 764 -45.48 17.29 -6.59
CA TYR A 764 -46.46 18.10 -5.86
C TYR A 764 -46.59 19.57 -6.29
N ASP A 765 -45.55 20.19 -6.87
CA ASP A 765 -45.61 21.62 -7.26
C ASP A 765 -46.70 21.92 -8.29
N SER A 766 -46.87 21.04 -9.28
CA SER A 766 -47.92 21.18 -10.30
C SER A 766 -49.32 21.08 -9.69
N THR A 767 -49.53 20.15 -8.73
CA THR A 767 -50.78 19.97 -7.99
C THR A 767 -51.05 21.15 -7.05
N LEU A 768 -50.04 21.62 -6.32
CA LEU A 768 -50.16 22.75 -5.39
C LEU A 768 -50.44 24.06 -6.14
N SER A 769 -49.77 24.28 -7.29
CA SER A 769 -50.06 25.39 -8.20
C SER A 769 -51.48 25.33 -8.77
N GLY A 770 -51.96 24.12 -9.12
CA GLY A 770 -53.33 23.88 -9.54
C GLY A 770 -54.35 24.23 -8.46
N LEU A 771 -54.19 23.66 -7.26
CA LEU A 771 -55.05 23.90 -6.10
C LEU A 771 -55.06 25.38 -5.70
N TYR A 772 -53.92 26.08 -5.74
CA TYR A 772 -53.88 27.53 -5.49
C TYR A 772 -54.68 28.33 -6.52
N LYS A 773 -54.50 28.05 -7.82
CA LYS A 773 -55.25 28.71 -8.89
C LYS A 773 -56.74 28.45 -8.79
N GLU A 774 -57.16 27.22 -8.51
CA GLU A 774 -58.58 26.87 -8.37
C GLU A 774 -59.19 27.49 -7.11
N ARG A 775 -58.51 27.43 -5.96
CA ARG A 775 -58.92 28.10 -4.73
C ARG A 775 -59.10 29.59 -4.92
N ASP A 776 -58.14 30.27 -5.55
CA ASP A 776 -58.18 31.72 -5.72
C ASP A 776 -59.23 32.13 -6.76
N TRP A 777 -59.43 31.32 -7.80
CA TRP A 777 -60.58 31.46 -8.69
C TRP A 777 -61.91 31.28 -7.95
N LYS A 778 -62.10 30.25 -7.13
CA LYS A 778 -63.31 30.09 -6.31
C LYS A 778 -63.52 31.26 -5.35
N LYS A 779 -62.47 31.78 -4.71
CA LYS A 779 -62.54 32.97 -3.85
C LYS A 779 -63.04 34.20 -4.64
N SER A 780 -62.60 34.39 -5.89
CA SER A 780 -63.13 35.46 -6.77
C SER A 780 -64.63 35.32 -7.10
N GLN A 781 -65.17 34.09 -7.11
CA GLN A 781 -66.59 33.86 -7.36
C GLN A 781 -67.47 34.29 -6.18
N LEU A 782 -66.94 34.31 -4.94
CA LEU A 782 -67.69 34.80 -3.76
C LEU A 782 -68.06 36.29 -3.87
N THR A 783 -67.30 37.06 -4.64
CA THR A 783 -67.55 38.49 -4.89
C THR A 783 -68.46 38.78 -6.09
N ALA A 784 -68.94 37.76 -6.81
CA ALA A 784 -69.87 37.93 -7.93
C ALA A 784 -71.32 38.17 -7.43
N GLN A 785 -71.95 39.26 -7.89
CA GLN A 785 -73.33 39.57 -7.53
C GLN A 785 -74.33 38.60 -8.17
N GLY A 786 -75.32 38.15 -7.39
CA GLY A 786 -76.43 37.31 -7.86
C GLY A 786 -76.41 35.85 -7.39
N LEU A 787 -75.41 35.41 -6.64
CA LEU A 787 -75.36 34.07 -6.07
C LEU A 787 -76.32 33.90 -4.88
N SER A 788 -76.99 32.75 -4.80
CA SER A 788 -77.82 32.37 -3.65
C SER A 788 -76.98 31.97 -2.44
N SER A 789 -77.56 32.05 -1.24
CA SER A 789 -76.89 31.64 0.02
C SER A 789 -76.39 30.19 0.00
N THR A 790 -77.13 29.27 -0.62
CA THR A 790 -76.72 27.86 -0.79
C THR A 790 -75.51 27.73 -1.72
N GLN A 791 -75.45 28.50 -2.80
CA GLN A 791 -74.29 28.50 -3.72
C GLN A 791 -73.06 29.10 -3.06
N LEU A 792 -73.21 30.20 -2.32
CA LEU A 792 -72.12 30.81 -1.55
C LEU A 792 -71.56 29.84 -0.49
N LYS A 793 -72.44 29.11 0.21
CA LYS A 793 -72.01 28.06 1.15
C LYS A 793 -71.21 26.97 0.45
N SER A 794 -71.72 26.41 -0.65
CA SER A 794 -71.02 25.36 -1.40
C SER A 794 -69.66 25.82 -1.94
N ILE A 795 -69.52 27.10 -2.36
CA ILE A 795 -68.22 27.64 -2.79
C ILE A 795 -67.26 27.74 -1.59
N ASN A 796 -67.72 28.20 -0.42
CA ASN A 796 -66.91 28.24 0.79
C ASN A 796 -66.46 26.85 1.27
N ASP A 797 -67.37 25.86 1.30
CA ASP A 797 -67.07 24.50 1.72
C ASP A 797 -66.00 23.85 0.80
N ASN A 798 -66.04 24.14 -0.50
CA ASN A 798 -65.01 23.72 -1.47
C ASN A 798 -63.67 24.45 -1.26
N ILE A 799 -63.69 25.74 -0.94
CA ILE A 799 -62.47 26.51 -0.62
C ILE A 799 -61.80 25.94 0.63
N GLU A 800 -62.57 25.64 1.67
CA GLU A 800 -62.03 25.06 2.90
C GLU A 800 -61.40 23.68 2.66
N ASN A 801 -62.06 22.82 1.87
CA ASN A 801 -61.50 21.53 1.48
C ASN A 801 -60.18 21.67 0.71
N MET A 802 -60.10 22.59 -0.27
CA MET A 802 -58.85 22.88 -0.98
C MET A 802 -57.76 23.45 -0.07
N GLU A 803 -58.10 24.31 0.89
CA GLU A 803 -57.12 24.85 1.85
C GLU A 803 -56.57 23.76 2.80
N ASN A 804 -57.43 22.82 3.22
CA ASN A 804 -57.00 21.64 3.99
C ASN A 804 -56.07 20.73 3.16
N GLN A 805 -56.39 20.46 1.89
CA GLN A 805 -55.53 19.68 0.99
C GLN A 805 -54.17 20.36 0.75
N ILE A 806 -54.17 21.68 0.54
CA ILE A 806 -52.95 22.49 0.42
C ILE A 806 -52.09 22.39 1.70
N ALA A 807 -52.70 22.43 2.88
CA ALA A 807 -51.99 22.31 4.15
C ALA A 807 -51.39 20.91 4.35
N ASP A 808 -52.16 19.84 4.09
CA ASP A 808 -51.71 18.45 4.20
C ASP A 808 -50.54 18.15 3.24
N ILE A 809 -50.60 18.65 1.99
CA ILE A 809 -49.51 18.53 1.00
C ILE A 809 -48.27 19.29 1.47
N LYS A 810 -48.41 20.52 1.98
CA LYS A 810 -47.27 21.31 2.48
C LYS A 810 -46.56 20.67 3.66
N LYS A 811 -47.30 20.15 4.65
CA LYS A 811 -46.70 19.41 5.78
C LYS A 811 -45.91 18.18 5.30
N LYS A 812 -46.42 17.49 4.27
CA LYS A 812 -45.75 16.32 3.68
C LYS A 812 -44.47 16.69 2.94
N ASP A 813 -44.44 17.85 2.29
CA ASP A 813 -43.31 18.34 1.52
C ASP A 813 -42.15 18.84 2.41
N ASP A 814 -42.47 19.55 3.50
CA ASP A 814 -41.51 19.93 4.55
C ASP A 814 -40.87 18.68 5.21
N MET A 815 -41.68 17.67 5.54
CA MET A 815 -41.21 16.37 6.03
C MET A 815 -40.29 15.68 5.00
N ASN A 816 -40.67 15.60 3.72
CA ASN A 816 -39.84 15.01 2.67
C ASN A 816 -38.50 15.75 2.51
N THR A 817 -38.49 17.08 2.64
CA THR A 817 -37.28 17.90 2.56
C THR A 817 -36.32 17.56 3.70
N LYS A 818 -36.80 17.58 4.95
CA LYS A 818 -36.00 17.21 6.13
C LYS A 818 -35.44 15.78 6.04
N VAL A 819 -36.24 14.83 5.56
CA VAL A 819 -35.81 13.44 5.36
C VAL A 819 -34.81 13.32 4.20
N ARG A 820 -34.92 14.10 3.13
CA ARG A 820 -33.92 14.13 2.05
C ARG A 820 -32.57 14.61 2.56
N ASP A 821 -32.56 15.69 3.33
CA ASP A 821 -31.32 16.27 3.86
C ASP A 821 -30.63 15.32 4.85
N LEU A 822 -31.41 14.62 5.70
CA LEU A 822 -30.91 13.54 6.56
C LEU A 822 -30.44 12.30 5.76
N ASN A 823 -31.11 11.92 4.66
CA ASN A 823 -30.63 10.84 3.79
C ASN A 823 -29.32 11.21 3.07
N ASN A 824 -29.13 12.47 2.69
CA ASN A 824 -27.86 12.93 2.12
C ASN A 824 -26.74 12.82 3.17
N GLN A 825 -27.00 13.17 4.43
CA GLN A 825 -26.06 12.94 5.54
C GLN A 825 -25.81 11.44 5.76
N LEU A 826 -26.84 10.59 5.68
CA LEU A 826 -26.72 9.14 5.84
C LEU A 826 -25.83 8.51 4.75
N VAL A 827 -26.00 8.94 3.49
CA VAL A 827 -25.17 8.49 2.35
C VAL A 827 -23.73 8.97 2.45
N ALA A 828 -23.49 10.13 3.07
CA ALA A 828 -22.14 10.65 3.33
C ALA A 828 -21.46 10.08 4.58
N THR A 829 -22.15 9.24 5.37
CA THR A 829 -21.66 8.72 6.66
C THR A 829 -21.31 7.24 6.54
N TYR A 830 -20.08 6.86 6.94
CA TYR A 830 -19.61 5.46 6.89
C TYR A 830 -19.61 4.74 8.26
N ASN A 831 -19.90 5.45 9.36
CA ASN A 831 -19.93 4.89 10.72
C ASN A 831 -21.34 4.33 11.07
N ALA A 832 -21.43 3.05 11.45
CA ALA A 832 -22.70 2.39 11.77
C ALA A 832 -23.48 3.02 12.95
N LYS A 833 -22.79 3.61 13.95
CA LYS A 833 -23.42 4.28 15.11
C LYS A 833 -24.05 5.61 14.70
N ASP A 834 -23.36 6.39 13.87
CA ASP A 834 -23.86 7.66 13.35
C ASP A 834 -24.92 7.45 12.27
N MET A 835 -24.77 6.44 11.40
CA MET A 835 -25.85 5.95 10.53
C MET A 835 -27.10 5.62 11.36
N MET A 836 -26.98 4.85 12.45
CA MET A 836 -28.12 4.50 13.30
C MET A 836 -28.76 5.74 13.94
N LYS A 837 -27.96 6.72 14.36
CA LYS A 837 -28.44 8.01 14.89
C LYS A 837 -29.22 8.80 13.83
N ILE A 838 -28.71 8.87 12.60
CA ILE A 838 -29.38 9.54 11.47
C ILE A 838 -30.67 8.79 11.06
N ILE A 839 -30.65 7.46 11.02
CA ILE A 839 -31.83 6.61 10.78
C ILE A 839 -32.91 6.86 11.85
N ASN A 840 -32.53 6.94 13.13
CA ASN A 840 -33.46 7.27 14.21
C ASN A 840 -34.04 8.67 14.05
N ASN A 841 -33.24 9.68 13.68
CA ASN A 841 -33.72 11.03 13.40
C ASN A 841 -34.74 11.04 12.23
N ILE A 842 -34.49 10.28 11.16
CA ILE A 842 -35.45 10.11 10.04
C ILE A 842 -36.77 9.50 10.55
N ASN A 843 -36.71 8.48 11.39
CA ASN A 843 -37.88 7.84 11.98
C ASN A 843 -38.68 8.80 12.89
N CYS A 844 -38.02 9.69 13.63
CA CYS A 844 -38.67 10.75 14.41
C CYS A 844 -39.43 11.72 13.51
N VAL A 845 -38.79 12.26 12.46
CA VAL A 845 -39.44 13.20 11.51
C VAL A 845 -40.69 12.59 10.86
N TYR A 846 -40.66 11.30 10.50
CA TYR A 846 -41.84 10.59 10.00
C TYR A 846 -42.94 10.39 11.05
N SER A 847 -42.55 10.20 12.32
CA SER A 847 -43.50 9.98 13.42
C SER A 847 -44.23 11.27 13.80
N ASP A 848 -43.49 12.39 13.88
CA ASP A 848 -44.05 13.72 14.13
C ASP A 848 -45.07 14.12 13.05
N TYR A 849 -44.72 13.95 11.77
CA TYR A 849 -45.65 14.21 10.67
C TYR A 849 -46.92 13.35 10.76
N ARG A 850 -46.80 12.06 11.09
CA ARG A 850 -47.95 11.15 11.22
C ARG A 850 -48.85 11.54 12.39
N TYR A 851 -48.26 11.85 13.55
CA TYR A 851 -49.01 12.34 14.71
C TYR A 851 -49.83 13.58 14.34
N ASP A 852 -49.18 14.57 13.74
CA ASP A 852 -49.80 15.84 13.41
C ASP A 852 -50.83 15.72 12.26
N TYR A 853 -50.64 14.78 11.33
CA TYR A 853 -51.63 14.40 10.31
C TYR A 853 -52.89 13.76 10.92
N TYR A 854 -52.74 12.81 11.84
CA TYR A 854 -53.90 12.20 12.51
C TYR A 854 -54.62 13.21 13.40
N ARG A 855 -53.89 14.10 14.09
CA ARG A 855 -54.44 15.18 14.92
C ARG A 855 -55.27 16.16 14.09
N THR A 856 -54.75 16.65 12.96
CA THR A 856 -55.51 17.50 12.02
C THR A 856 -56.66 16.72 11.36
N THR A 857 -56.54 15.42 11.14
CA THR A 857 -57.65 14.58 10.64
C THR A 857 -58.80 14.48 11.66
N VAL A 858 -58.51 14.32 12.96
CA VAL A 858 -59.53 14.37 14.02
C VAL A 858 -60.25 15.73 14.03
N GLU A 859 -59.51 16.84 13.97
CA GLU A 859 -60.06 18.20 13.93
C GLU A 859 -60.99 18.39 12.71
N ARG A 860 -60.55 17.96 11.52
CA ARG A 860 -61.34 18.00 10.28
C ARG A 860 -62.60 17.14 10.39
N CYS A 861 -62.48 15.88 10.80
CA CYS A 861 -63.63 14.99 10.91
C CYS A 861 -64.64 15.46 11.98
N ASN A 862 -64.19 16.06 13.10
CA ASN A 862 -65.08 16.74 14.04
C ASN A 862 -65.95 17.81 13.34
N LYS A 863 -65.31 18.73 12.61
CA LYS A 863 -66.00 19.83 11.92
C LYS A 863 -66.91 19.34 10.80
N GLU A 864 -66.48 18.33 10.03
CA GLU A 864 -67.32 17.67 9.02
C GLU A 864 -68.56 17.01 9.65
N ILE A 865 -68.40 16.28 10.76
CA ILE A 865 -69.50 15.62 11.48
C ILE A 865 -70.47 16.65 12.06
N GLU A 866 -70.00 17.75 12.66
CA GLU A 866 -70.89 18.81 13.15
C GLU A 866 -71.66 19.48 12.01
N ASN A 867 -70.99 19.79 10.89
CA ASN A 867 -71.64 20.34 9.70
C ASN A 867 -72.69 19.40 9.12
N MET A 868 -72.41 18.09 9.03
CA MET A 868 -73.37 17.09 8.55
C MET A 868 -74.53 16.90 9.53
N LYS A 869 -74.29 16.91 10.85
CA LYS A 869 -75.35 16.85 11.87
C LYS A 869 -76.28 18.07 11.80
N ALA A 870 -75.73 19.27 11.59
CA ALA A 870 -76.52 20.48 11.38
C ALA A 870 -77.37 20.40 10.09
N GLN A 871 -76.81 19.86 8.99
CA GLN A 871 -77.57 19.62 7.75
C GLN A 871 -78.68 18.57 7.94
N LEU A 872 -78.40 17.48 8.65
CA LEU A 872 -79.37 16.44 8.99
C LEU A 872 -80.54 17.01 9.83
N GLN A 873 -80.23 17.87 10.81
CA GLN A 873 -81.23 18.54 11.63
C GLN A 873 -82.13 19.46 10.78
N ILE A 874 -81.56 20.25 9.87
CA ILE A 874 -82.33 21.10 8.93
C ILE A 874 -83.19 20.26 7.99
N ALA A 875 -82.65 19.17 7.43
CA ALA A 875 -83.40 18.25 6.55
C ALA A 875 -84.59 17.61 7.28
N SER A 876 -84.42 17.24 8.56
CA SER A 876 -85.47 16.64 9.40
C SER A 876 -86.63 17.60 9.76
N MET A 877 -86.43 18.92 9.60
CA MET A 877 -87.45 19.95 9.87
C MET A 877 -88.33 20.29 8.65
N GLN A 878 -88.03 19.77 7.46
CA GLN A 878 -88.79 20.04 6.24
C GLN A 878 -89.87 18.96 5.99
N SER A 879 -91.05 19.38 5.53
CA SER A 879 -92.26 18.55 5.51
C SER A 879 -92.15 17.34 4.54
N PRO A 880 -92.77 16.17 4.81
CA PRO A 880 -92.34 14.86 4.27
C PRO A 880 -92.58 14.58 2.77
N SER A 881 -92.86 15.59 1.95
CA SER A 881 -93.32 15.43 0.57
C SER A 881 -92.33 15.98 -0.46
N TYR A 882 -91.11 15.44 -0.51
CA TYR A 882 -90.23 15.27 -1.69
C TYR A 882 -88.89 14.66 -1.23
N SER A 883 -88.53 13.48 -1.76
CA SER A 883 -87.20 12.80 -1.71
C SER A 883 -86.35 12.73 -0.41
N GLY A 884 -86.81 13.22 0.74
CA GLY A 884 -85.94 13.39 1.93
C GLY A 884 -85.42 12.11 2.61
N ALA A 885 -86.02 10.94 2.36
CA ALA A 885 -85.67 9.71 3.08
C ALA A 885 -84.29 9.14 2.72
N SER A 886 -83.89 9.15 1.45
CA SER A 886 -82.58 8.63 1.03
C SER A 886 -81.45 9.56 1.48
N THR A 887 -81.60 10.87 1.31
CA THR A 887 -80.57 11.85 1.72
C THR A 887 -80.37 11.91 3.24
N ILE A 888 -81.42 11.66 4.04
CA ILE A 888 -81.29 11.50 5.50
C ILE A 888 -80.50 10.23 5.84
N GLN A 889 -80.74 9.10 5.15
CA GLN A 889 -80.01 7.85 5.36
C GLN A 889 -78.55 7.93 4.88
N GLU A 890 -78.30 8.58 3.75
CA GLU A 890 -76.96 8.86 3.22
C GLU A 890 -76.16 9.74 4.18
N LEU A 891 -76.73 10.87 4.66
CA LEU A 891 -76.07 11.72 5.65
C LEU A 891 -75.81 10.99 6.99
N GLN A 892 -76.72 10.12 7.43
CA GLN A 892 -76.51 9.29 8.62
C GLN A 892 -75.36 8.29 8.42
N TYR A 893 -75.32 7.62 7.26
CA TYR A 893 -74.24 6.71 6.91
C TYR A 893 -72.88 7.42 6.81
N ASP A 894 -72.83 8.58 6.15
CA ASP A 894 -71.61 9.36 6.00
C ASP A 894 -71.11 9.92 7.35
N ILE A 895 -72.02 10.32 8.24
CA ILE A 895 -71.68 10.66 9.64
C ILE A 895 -71.07 9.44 10.35
N GLU A 896 -71.63 8.23 10.19
CA GLU A 896 -71.06 7.02 10.79
C GLU A 896 -69.69 6.65 10.21
N GLN A 897 -69.47 6.79 8.90
CA GLN A 897 -68.15 6.54 8.31
C GLN A 897 -67.13 7.59 8.76
N ARG A 898 -67.49 8.88 8.79
CA ARG A 898 -66.61 9.93 9.31
C ARG A 898 -66.34 9.80 10.81
N GLN A 899 -67.29 9.27 11.57
CA GLN A 899 -67.08 8.95 12.98
C GLN A 899 -66.05 7.81 13.13
N LYS A 900 -66.11 6.77 12.29
CA LYS A 900 -65.07 5.70 12.25
C LYS A 900 -63.70 6.24 11.82
N ASP A 901 -63.64 7.08 10.79
CA ASP A 901 -62.40 7.75 10.36
C ASP A 901 -61.78 8.57 11.51
N LYS A 902 -62.62 9.35 12.21
CA LYS A 902 -62.23 10.13 13.39
C LYS A 902 -61.74 9.23 14.52
N ASP A 903 -62.48 8.18 14.86
CA ASP A 903 -62.16 7.31 16.00
C ASP A 903 -60.86 6.55 15.75
N PHE A 904 -60.62 6.08 14.52
CA PHE A 904 -59.33 5.51 14.11
C PHE A 904 -58.19 6.53 14.18
N ALA A 905 -58.40 7.75 13.68
CA ALA A 905 -57.39 8.81 13.77
C ALA A 905 -57.10 9.19 15.23
N GLN A 906 -58.12 9.27 16.08
CA GLN A 906 -58.00 9.53 17.52
C GLN A 906 -57.26 8.40 18.25
N GLU A 907 -57.52 7.13 17.90
CA GLU A 907 -56.77 5.99 18.41
C GLU A 907 -55.27 6.15 18.11
N LYS A 908 -54.90 6.62 16.91
CA LYS A 908 -53.49 6.87 16.55
C LYS A 908 -52.91 8.10 17.24
N VAL A 909 -53.66 9.19 17.39
CA VAL A 909 -53.24 10.35 18.21
C VAL A 909 -52.95 9.91 19.64
N ASN A 910 -53.89 9.22 20.29
CA ASN A 910 -53.74 8.70 21.65
C ASN A 910 -52.55 7.76 21.78
N MET A 911 -52.32 6.87 20.79
CA MET A 911 -51.16 5.97 20.76
C MET A 911 -49.83 6.77 20.77
N TYR A 912 -49.70 7.80 19.92
CA TYR A 912 -48.51 8.65 19.86
C TYR A 912 -48.35 9.55 21.10
N ASP A 913 -49.44 10.11 21.63
CA ASP A 913 -49.43 10.86 22.90
C ASP A 913 -48.97 9.97 24.06
N ASN A 914 -49.46 8.74 24.12
CA ASN A 914 -49.05 7.76 25.14
C ASN A 914 -47.56 7.40 25.01
N TYR A 915 -47.03 7.20 23.80
CA TYR A 915 -45.58 7.01 23.60
C TYR A 915 -44.79 8.26 24.02
N ARG A 916 -45.25 9.46 23.66
CA ARG A 916 -44.60 10.71 24.04
C ARG A 916 -44.58 10.92 25.55
N ASN A 917 -45.69 10.62 26.23
CA ASN A 917 -45.79 10.69 27.68
C ASN A 917 -44.90 9.65 28.37
N PHE A 918 -44.82 8.44 27.83
CA PHE A 918 -43.89 7.39 28.31
C PHE A 918 -42.42 7.84 28.18
N PHE A 919 -42.00 8.34 27.01
CA PHE A 919 -40.63 8.83 26.83
C PHE A 919 -40.33 10.10 27.65
N ASN A 920 -41.30 11.02 27.79
CA ASN A 920 -41.15 12.18 28.67
C ASN A 920 -41.06 11.79 30.15
N ALA A 921 -41.81 10.77 30.60
CA ALA A 921 -41.71 10.26 31.96
C ALA A 921 -40.33 9.63 32.22
N ILE A 922 -39.81 8.83 31.27
CA ILE A 922 -38.45 8.30 31.33
C ILE A 922 -37.41 9.43 31.33
N SER A 923 -37.53 10.43 30.45
CA SER A 923 -36.65 11.60 30.45
C SER A 923 -36.71 12.39 31.76
N SER A 924 -37.90 12.58 32.35
CA SER A 924 -38.04 13.28 33.64
C SER A 924 -37.37 12.52 34.78
N VAL A 925 -37.45 11.17 34.79
CA VAL A 925 -36.75 10.33 35.77
C VAL A 925 -35.22 10.41 35.58
N ILE A 926 -34.75 10.57 34.34
CA ILE A 926 -33.33 10.76 33.98
C ILE A 926 -32.83 12.19 34.29
N GLU A 927 -33.70 13.21 34.21
CA GLU A 927 -33.34 14.63 34.47
C GLU A 927 -33.46 15.05 35.95
N GLU A 928 -34.27 14.34 36.75
CA GLU A 928 -34.41 14.58 38.20
C GLU A 928 -33.34 13.86 39.06
N ASN A 929 -32.46 13.05 38.46
CA ASN A 929 -31.45 12.23 39.15
C ASN A 929 -30.02 12.43 38.63
#